data_AF-A0A0L8FPB6-F1
#
_entry.id   AF-A0A0L8FPB6-F1
#
_cell.length_a   1.000
_cell.length_b   1.000
_cell.length_c   1.000
_cell.angle_alpha   90.00
_cell.angle_beta   90.00
_cell.angle_gamma   90.00
#
_symmetry.space_group_name_H-M   'P 1'
#
loop_
_entity.id
_entity.type
_entity.pdbx_description
1 polymer ?
#
loop_
_entity_poly.entity_id
_entity_poly.type
_entity_poly.pdbx_seq_one_letter_code
_entity_poly.pdbx_strand_id
1 'polypeptide(L)'
;MYLSLTLAILKHSQTRHHLLSHVLFDKIKFPVFLHIKPPDDKGLIEIVPTVWWPKVKEEGTALQPQTHKEEEDKQAYLASCEQLKNKIEGKTSRDLFLEKFRAFLKENAGTRLHPINTCPLPVSLCFFHRLIQALRYYWDFYAQQDTVKFLPSSEAYMPICEFKKPGRDNLDFQRCGGLLSHLQRTLSGSRSNSNDCLESSVDPSCAEIPGDATLTELLDGVVTLYHIATHKQLGKMSALRDNMNEFINSLIDTEEKLAKCPDDAQEIKYELERAKSVFEEKISELGRQMAWVIAVIYSKAKQIDVAWIFRVVLKTIEKASAHEIPFQFLPEFYVDTCINSYNALKNYFHPTANFFDIPDNFDLSHKFALFLTRHFSDNRIVNSDLRDNITQALACFACFPYSLEVLEDLPLESKKSMMHYLTAPYDNRSWAQTNWILVRIWKGCGFGYRYTHLPHLVPSKLQTTELGVASLQKPCPSKVFQDLLSEMLREDRERAIRFLDTMLSQLNWSFSEFIAIMQQIQQVVSKTEPWFIDTRQLKFCATCFQITISLLRVVEMIVSISPEFFTDYSKSSSELLLTRLIQLLCQILNRIATRNGMFENVISLPLPGMEVVTHYPIVAATVGILIRLILSPKDPERRDSRVCSVLLSEPLFQINSLNFLLGQDECAEIDVTTYKKQFNLREISQVNSEEIKQVEDLIEYLQNEIDNKSKQQKKLHHLSNDEQEGMLLLYDSSNIGS
;
A
#
# COMPACT_ATOMS: atom_id res chain seq x y z
N MET A 1 27.77 23.29 -19.53
CA MET A 1 28.61 24.34 -20.13
C MET A 1 28.11 25.73 -19.79
N TYR A 2 26.91 26.13 -20.22
CA TYR A 2 26.38 27.49 -19.97
C TYR A 2 26.20 27.83 -18.50
N LEU A 3 25.62 26.94 -17.67
CA LEU A 3 25.47 27.21 -16.23
C LEU A 3 26.82 27.31 -15.49
N SER A 4 27.79 26.46 -15.86
CA SER A 4 29.15 26.48 -15.29
C SER A 4 29.91 27.73 -15.71
N LEU A 5 29.73 28.18 -16.95
CA LEU A 5 30.29 29.42 -17.46
C LEU A 5 29.65 30.62 -16.74
N THR A 6 28.32 30.68 -16.62
CA THR A 6 27.61 31.75 -15.91
C THR A 6 27.97 31.79 -14.43
N LEU A 7 28.05 30.64 -13.75
CA LEU A 7 28.47 30.58 -12.34
C LEU A 7 29.97 30.89 -12.17
N ALA A 8 30.84 30.49 -13.09
CA ALA A 8 32.26 30.83 -13.06
C ALA A 8 32.47 32.34 -13.27
N ILE A 9 31.72 32.93 -14.21
CA ILE A 9 31.68 34.37 -14.47
C ILE A 9 31.19 35.13 -13.23
N LEU A 10 30.13 34.64 -12.58
CA LEU A 10 29.57 35.28 -11.38
C LEU A 10 30.42 35.04 -10.12
N LYS A 11 31.21 33.97 -10.05
CA LYS A 11 32.11 33.69 -8.91
C LYS A 11 33.47 34.38 -9.03
N HIS A 12 33.95 34.61 -10.26
CA HIS A 12 35.22 35.28 -10.49
C HIS A 12 35.14 36.77 -10.13
N SER A 13 35.82 37.15 -9.05
CA SER A 13 35.74 38.50 -8.44
C SER A 13 35.95 39.64 -9.45
N GLN A 14 36.98 39.53 -10.29
CA GLN A 14 37.31 40.56 -11.27
C GLN A 14 36.31 40.61 -12.42
N THR A 15 35.80 39.46 -12.89
CA THR A 15 34.78 39.44 -13.97
C THR A 15 33.42 39.88 -13.45
N ARG A 16 33.03 39.51 -12.24
CA ARG A 16 31.84 40.03 -11.58
C ARG A 16 31.95 41.54 -11.35
N HIS A 17 33.09 42.04 -10.87
CA HIS A 17 33.34 43.47 -10.77
C HIS A 17 33.24 44.15 -12.13
N HIS A 18 33.94 43.64 -13.15
CA HIS A 18 33.94 44.20 -14.48
C HIS A 18 32.53 44.18 -15.12
N LEU A 19 31.77 43.11 -14.94
CA LEU A 19 30.40 43.03 -15.44
C LEU A 19 29.47 43.99 -14.70
N LEU A 20 29.57 44.12 -13.37
CA LEU A 20 28.76 45.08 -12.61
C LEU A 20 29.16 46.53 -12.94
N SER A 21 30.46 46.83 -13.00
CA SER A 21 30.98 48.18 -13.21
C SER A 21 30.94 48.65 -14.67
N HIS A 22 30.99 47.74 -15.65
CA HIS A 22 31.16 48.12 -17.07
C HIS A 22 30.15 47.50 -18.06
N VAL A 23 29.27 46.58 -17.63
CA VAL A 23 28.35 45.89 -18.56
C VAL A 23 26.88 45.92 -18.11
N LEU A 24 26.60 45.50 -16.88
CA LEU A 24 25.26 45.47 -16.29
C LEU A 24 24.79 46.89 -15.94
N PHE A 25 25.57 47.65 -15.17
CA PHE A 25 25.20 49.01 -14.78
C PHE A 25 25.64 50.11 -15.75
N ASP A 26 26.54 49.83 -16.70
CA ASP A 26 26.87 50.80 -17.75
C ASP A 26 25.78 50.87 -18.84
N LYS A 27 25.06 49.75 -19.09
CA LYS A 27 23.89 49.76 -19.98
C LYS A 27 22.62 50.26 -19.30
N ILE A 28 22.46 50.01 -18.00
CA ILE A 28 21.34 50.50 -17.18
C ILE A 28 21.91 50.94 -15.82
N LYS A 29 22.22 52.24 -15.66
CA LYS A 29 22.77 52.77 -14.39
C LYS A 29 21.92 52.28 -13.21
N PHE A 30 22.54 51.94 -12.08
CA PHE A 30 21.82 51.44 -10.90
C PHE A 30 20.61 52.32 -10.48
N PRO A 31 20.69 53.67 -10.52
CA PRO A 31 19.52 54.52 -10.36
C PRO A 31 18.47 54.34 -11.45
N VAL A 32 18.86 54.12 -12.71
CA VAL A 32 17.97 53.91 -13.87
C VAL A 32 17.25 52.55 -13.81
N PHE A 33 17.85 51.55 -13.16
CA PHE A 33 17.21 50.25 -12.89
C PHE A 33 16.14 50.35 -11.80
N LEU A 34 16.34 51.22 -10.81
CA LEU A 34 15.40 51.51 -9.72
C LEU A 34 14.41 52.64 -10.06
N HIS A 35 14.62 53.34 -11.18
CA HIS A 35 13.81 54.49 -11.59
C HIS A 35 12.54 54.00 -12.29
N ILE A 36 11.38 54.28 -11.71
CA ILE A 36 10.10 54.22 -12.43
C ILE A 36 10.17 55.29 -13.52
N LYS A 37 10.47 54.88 -14.76
CA LYS A 37 10.44 55.79 -15.90
C LYS A 37 8.97 56.08 -16.23
N PRO A 38 8.56 57.35 -16.32
CA PRO A 38 7.26 57.65 -16.91
C PRO A 38 7.23 57.05 -18.33
N PRO A 39 6.07 56.53 -18.79
CA PRO A 39 5.90 56.18 -20.18
C PRO A 39 6.30 57.36 -21.08
N ASP A 40 6.71 57.08 -22.31
CA ASP A 40 6.93 58.14 -23.28
C ASP A 40 5.61 58.86 -23.61
N ASP A 41 5.68 60.04 -24.22
CA ASP A 41 4.49 60.85 -24.50
C ASP A 41 3.43 60.07 -25.30
N LYS A 42 3.85 59.16 -26.19
CA LYS A 42 2.94 58.27 -26.91
C LYS A 42 2.20 57.33 -25.96
N GLY A 43 2.90 56.66 -25.05
CA GLY A 43 2.28 55.82 -24.03
C GLY A 43 1.42 56.61 -23.04
N LEU A 44 1.82 57.83 -22.68
CA LEU A 44 1.03 58.70 -21.80
C LEU A 44 -0.27 59.18 -22.45
N ILE A 45 -0.27 59.46 -23.76
CA ILE A 45 -1.48 59.82 -24.52
C ILE A 45 -2.46 58.64 -24.59
N GLU A 46 -1.98 57.41 -24.74
CA GLU A 46 -2.84 56.22 -24.70
C GLU A 46 -3.43 55.97 -23.31
N ILE A 47 -2.66 56.22 -22.25
CA ILE A 47 -3.07 55.93 -20.86
C ILE A 47 -3.94 57.06 -20.28
N VAL A 48 -3.65 58.31 -20.65
CA VAL A 48 -4.34 59.53 -20.20
C VAL A 48 -4.79 60.34 -21.42
N PRO A 49 -5.84 59.89 -22.14
CA PRO A 49 -6.27 60.49 -23.40
C PRO A 49 -6.87 61.90 -23.23
N THR A 50 -7.48 62.17 -22.08
CA THR A 50 -8.04 63.48 -21.73
C THR A 50 -7.24 64.05 -20.57
N VAL A 51 -6.72 65.28 -20.71
CA VAL A 51 -5.91 65.95 -19.69
C VAL A 51 -6.70 67.10 -19.08
N TRP A 52 -6.67 67.22 -17.74
CA TRP A 52 -7.29 68.32 -17.01
C TRP A 52 -6.34 68.88 -15.95
N TRP A 53 -6.41 70.19 -15.71
CA TRP A 53 -5.68 70.86 -14.64
C TRP A 53 -6.61 71.80 -13.85
N PRO A 54 -6.51 71.81 -12.51
CA PRO A 54 -7.28 72.75 -11.70
C PRO A 54 -6.81 74.18 -11.95
N LYS A 55 -7.75 75.09 -12.22
CA LYS A 55 -7.48 76.53 -12.16
C LYS A 55 -7.42 76.93 -10.69
N VAL A 56 -6.32 77.50 -10.23
CA VAL A 56 -6.10 77.83 -8.82
C VAL A 56 -6.16 79.36 -8.65
N LYS A 57 -6.80 79.86 -7.58
CA LYS A 57 -6.69 81.28 -7.20
C LYS A 57 -5.34 81.57 -6.53
N GLU A 58 -4.94 82.84 -6.42
CA GLU A 58 -3.67 83.26 -5.78
C GLU A 58 -3.49 82.71 -4.34
N GLU A 59 -4.57 82.32 -3.67
CA GLU A 59 -4.56 81.74 -2.32
C GLU A 59 -4.50 80.20 -2.27
N GLY A 60 -4.29 79.51 -3.40
CA GLY A 60 -4.11 78.05 -3.44
C GLY A 60 -5.40 77.22 -3.49
N THR A 61 -6.58 77.86 -3.47
CA THR A 61 -7.88 77.19 -3.56
C THR A 61 -8.23 76.88 -5.02
N ALA A 62 -8.47 75.60 -5.34
CA ALA A 62 -8.89 75.16 -6.67
C ALA A 62 -10.32 75.67 -6.98
N LEU A 63 -10.48 76.34 -8.12
CA LEU A 63 -11.77 76.75 -8.64
C LEU A 63 -12.58 75.53 -9.06
N GLN A 64 -13.88 75.54 -8.74
CA GLN A 64 -14.79 74.52 -9.26
C GLN A 64 -14.99 74.70 -10.78
N PRO A 65 -15.19 73.61 -11.54
CA PRO A 65 -15.38 73.67 -12.99
C PRO A 65 -16.55 74.59 -13.35
N GLN A 66 -16.33 75.47 -14.33
CA GLN A 66 -17.30 76.51 -14.67
C GLN A 66 -18.25 76.07 -15.81
N THR A 67 -17.95 74.95 -16.46
CA THR A 67 -18.73 74.41 -17.58
C THR A 67 -18.88 72.90 -17.45
N HIS A 68 -19.97 72.35 -18.01
CA HIS A 68 -20.25 70.90 -17.98
C HIS A 68 -19.14 70.08 -18.64
N LYS A 69 -18.58 70.59 -19.74
CA LYS A 69 -17.46 69.96 -20.44
C LYS A 69 -16.18 69.92 -19.59
N GLU A 70 -15.92 70.96 -18.80
CA GLU A 70 -14.75 71.01 -17.91
C GLU A 70 -14.90 70.03 -16.72
N GLU A 71 -16.12 69.75 -16.27
CA GLU A 71 -16.39 68.71 -15.27
C GLU A 71 -16.26 67.30 -15.87
N GLU A 72 -16.72 67.06 -17.09
CA GLU A 72 -16.53 65.79 -17.82
C GLU A 72 -15.03 65.50 -18.07
N ASP A 73 -14.28 66.48 -18.56
CA ASP A 73 -12.84 66.35 -18.82
C ASP A 73 -12.05 66.09 -17.51
N LYS A 74 -12.46 66.73 -16.40
CA LYS A 74 -11.90 66.49 -15.06
C LYS A 74 -12.16 65.06 -14.59
N GLN A 75 -13.39 64.55 -14.72
CA GLN A 75 -13.74 63.20 -14.29
C GLN A 75 -13.01 62.15 -15.12
N ALA A 76 -12.92 62.33 -16.45
CA ALA A 76 -12.19 61.45 -17.34
C ALA A 76 -10.68 61.41 -17.00
N TYR A 77 -10.07 62.58 -16.75
CA TYR A 77 -8.67 62.67 -16.35
C TYR A 77 -8.38 61.97 -15.01
N LEU A 78 -9.22 62.22 -13.98
CA LEU A 78 -9.06 61.60 -12.67
C LEU A 78 -9.23 60.07 -12.73
N ALA A 79 -10.16 59.57 -13.54
CA ALA A 79 -10.32 58.13 -13.77
C ALA A 79 -9.07 57.51 -14.45
N SER A 80 -8.48 58.18 -15.44
CA SER A 80 -7.21 57.76 -16.05
C SER A 80 -6.04 57.78 -15.06
N CYS A 81 -5.99 58.78 -14.16
CA CYS A 81 -4.99 58.83 -13.09
C CYS A 81 -5.15 57.68 -12.08
N GLU A 82 -6.39 57.32 -11.71
CA GLU A 82 -6.67 56.19 -10.82
C GLU A 82 -6.31 54.85 -11.46
N GLN A 83 -6.60 54.65 -12.75
CA GLN A 83 -6.15 53.49 -13.51
C GLN A 83 -4.62 53.38 -13.60
N LEU A 84 -3.92 54.51 -13.77
CA LEU A 84 -2.46 54.55 -13.76
C LEU A 84 -1.90 54.18 -12.39
N LYS A 85 -2.51 54.68 -11.30
CA LYS A 85 -2.13 54.34 -9.92
C LYS A 85 -2.28 52.85 -9.63
N ASN A 86 -3.40 52.24 -10.01
CA ASN A 86 -3.64 50.79 -9.86
C ASN A 86 -2.65 49.92 -10.67
N LYS A 87 -2.10 50.41 -11.78
CA LYS A 87 -1.06 49.72 -12.55
C LYS A 87 0.33 49.83 -11.91
N ILE A 88 0.62 50.92 -11.21
CA ILE A 88 1.90 51.16 -10.51
C ILE A 88 1.94 50.44 -9.15
N GLU A 89 0.82 50.35 -8.44
CA GLU A 89 0.61 49.53 -7.24
C GLU A 89 0.36 48.04 -7.56
N GLY A 90 0.86 47.54 -8.71
CA GLY A 90 0.61 46.20 -9.22
C GLY A 90 1.38 45.07 -8.51
N LYS A 91 0.87 43.84 -8.68
CA LYS A 91 1.44 42.55 -8.21
C LYS A 91 2.97 42.55 -8.07
N THR A 92 3.47 42.14 -6.89
CA THR A 92 4.91 42.05 -6.64
C THR A 92 5.57 41.01 -7.55
N SER A 93 6.90 41.03 -7.66
CA SER A 93 7.65 39.99 -8.40
C SER A 93 7.40 38.57 -7.85
N ARG A 94 7.07 38.44 -6.55
CA ARG A 94 6.65 37.18 -5.94
C ARG A 94 5.28 36.75 -6.44
N ASP A 95 4.32 37.66 -6.46
CA ASP A 95 2.96 37.37 -6.94
C ASP A 95 2.96 36.98 -8.43
N LEU A 96 3.75 37.67 -9.25
CA LEU A 96 3.95 37.34 -10.66
C LEU A 96 4.60 35.96 -10.85
N PHE A 97 5.64 35.64 -10.05
CA PHE A 97 6.26 34.32 -10.10
C PHE A 97 5.28 33.21 -9.73
N LEU A 98 4.53 33.40 -8.64
CA LEU A 98 3.58 32.42 -8.13
C LEU A 98 2.42 32.19 -9.10
N GLU A 99 1.89 33.25 -9.72
CA GLU A 99 0.89 33.15 -10.78
C GLU A 99 1.40 32.33 -11.97
N LYS A 100 2.62 32.60 -12.43
CA LYS A 100 3.24 31.82 -13.52
C LYS A 100 3.54 30.39 -13.12
N PHE A 101 3.95 30.16 -11.88
CA PHE A 101 4.22 28.82 -11.36
C PHE A 101 2.93 28.01 -11.24
N ARG A 102 1.82 28.60 -10.77
CA ARG A 102 0.49 27.96 -10.78
C ARG A 102 0.04 27.61 -12.20
N ALA A 103 0.19 28.52 -13.16
CA ALA A 103 -0.13 28.24 -14.55
C ALA A 103 0.69 27.04 -15.09
N PHE A 104 2.00 27.01 -14.80
CA PHE A 104 2.87 25.88 -15.12
C PHE A 104 2.38 24.57 -14.50
N LEU A 105 1.98 24.58 -13.22
CA LEU A 105 1.45 23.38 -12.53
C LEU A 105 0.15 22.91 -13.19
N LYS A 106 -0.75 23.82 -13.54
CA LYS A 106 -2.01 23.52 -14.22
C LYS A 106 -1.79 22.87 -15.59
N GLU A 107 -0.88 23.42 -16.37
CA GLU A 107 -0.51 22.87 -17.68
C GLU A 107 0.11 21.47 -17.58
N ASN A 108 0.86 21.19 -16.49
CA ASN A 108 1.57 19.92 -16.32
C ASN A 108 0.83 18.88 -15.47
N ALA A 109 -0.23 19.25 -14.75
CA ALA A 109 -1.08 18.31 -14.04
C ALA A 109 -1.92 17.46 -15.01
N GLY A 110 -2.25 18.00 -16.18
CA GLY A 110 -3.12 17.36 -17.18
C GLY A 110 -4.56 17.13 -16.69
N THR A 111 -5.44 16.68 -17.57
CA THR A 111 -6.72 16.10 -17.15
C THR A 111 -6.51 14.61 -16.86
N ARG A 112 -7.29 14.01 -15.93
CA ARG A 112 -7.20 12.58 -15.54
C ARG A 112 -7.15 11.60 -16.73
N LEU A 113 -7.63 12.00 -17.91
CA LEU A 113 -7.72 11.19 -19.11
C LEU A 113 -6.46 11.27 -20.01
N HIS A 114 -5.71 12.37 -19.98
CA HIS A 114 -4.51 12.56 -20.81
C HIS A 114 -3.47 13.47 -20.12
N PRO A 115 -2.48 12.90 -19.41
CA PRO A 115 -1.38 13.70 -18.84
C PRO A 115 -0.46 14.20 -19.96
N ILE A 116 -0.65 15.45 -20.40
CA ILE A 116 0.28 16.14 -21.29
C ILE A 116 1.37 16.75 -20.41
N ASN A 117 2.41 15.97 -20.09
CA ASN A 117 3.61 16.56 -19.46
C ASN A 117 4.36 17.40 -20.51
N THR A 118 4.04 18.68 -20.58
CA THR A 118 4.74 19.65 -21.45
C THR A 118 6.19 19.84 -21.02
N CYS A 119 6.47 19.73 -19.72
CA CYS A 119 7.82 19.78 -19.17
C CYS A 119 8.44 18.37 -19.03
N PRO A 120 9.66 18.13 -19.53
CA PRO A 120 10.37 16.87 -19.31
C PRO A 120 10.56 16.59 -17.81
N LEU A 121 10.23 15.36 -17.39
CA LEU A 121 10.33 14.93 -15.98
C LEU A 121 11.69 15.21 -15.29
N PRO A 122 12.87 15.03 -15.95
CA PRO A 122 14.15 15.39 -15.33
C PRO A 122 14.28 16.88 -15.00
N VAL A 123 13.66 17.75 -15.81
CA VAL A 123 13.65 19.20 -15.60
C VAL A 123 12.76 19.55 -14.42
N SER A 124 11.56 18.96 -14.34
CA SER A 124 10.64 19.14 -13.21
C SER A 124 11.27 18.71 -11.88
N LEU A 125 11.99 17.59 -11.84
CA LEU A 125 12.74 17.14 -10.67
C LEU A 125 13.82 18.15 -10.24
N CYS A 126 14.57 18.71 -11.20
CA CYS A 126 15.57 19.73 -10.90
C CYS A 126 14.93 21.01 -10.35
N PHE A 127 13.79 21.40 -10.90
CA PHE A 127 13.04 22.58 -10.44
C PHE A 127 12.53 22.37 -9.02
N PHE A 128 11.94 21.21 -8.73
CA PHE A 128 11.48 20.81 -7.40
C PHE A 128 12.55 20.99 -6.32
N HIS A 129 13.73 20.41 -6.52
CA HIS A 129 14.79 20.53 -5.50
C HIS A 129 15.30 21.96 -5.32
N ARG A 130 15.36 22.76 -6.40
CA ARG A 130 15.76 24.18 -6.30
C ARG A 130 14.71 25.01 -5.57
N LEU A 131 13.43 24.76 -5.83
CA LEU A 131 12.34 25.43 -5.13
C LEU A 131 12.31 25.07 -3.66
N ILE A 132 12.54 23.81 -3.28
CA ILE A 132 12.64 23.42 -1.86
C ILE A 132 13.76 24.18 -1.17
N GLN A 133 14.94 24.26 -1.78
CA GLN A 133 16.07 24.97 -1.19
C GLN A 133 15.76 26.46 -1.01
N ALA A 134 15.17 27.11 -2.02
CA ALA A 134 14.76 28.50 -1.93
C ALA A 134 13.67 28.71 -0.87
N LEU A 135 12.65 27.85 -0.87
CA LEU A 135 11.53 27.89 0.07
C LEU A 135 12.04 27.75 1.50
N ARG A 136 12.83 26.72 1.81
CA ARG A 136 13.41 26.49 3.15
C ARG A 136 14.28 27.66 3.59
N TYR A 137 15.13 28.18 2.72
CA TYR A 137 15.97 29.34 3.02
C TYR A 137 15.13 30.56 3.42
N TYR A 138 14.13 30.94 2.61
CA TYR A 138 13.30 32.10 2.93
C TYR A 138 12.40 31.84 4.15
N TRP A 139 11.88 30.63 4.30
CA TRP A 139 11.08 30.24 5.46
C TRP A 139 11.87 30.40 6.76
N ASP A 140 13.09 29.86 6.81
CA ASP A 140 13.97 29.98 7.97
C ASP A 140 14.46 31.41 8.18
N PHE A 141 14.71 32.17 7.10
CA PHE A 141 15.08 33.57 7.18
C PHE A 141 14.00 34.42 7.86
N TYR A 142 12.72 34.26 7.50
CA TYR A 142 11.64 34.99 8.18
C TYR A 142 11.37 34.46 9.59
N ALA A 143 11.50 33.14 9.81
CA ALA A 143 11.41 32.55 11.14
C ALA A 143 12.45 33.14 12.11
N GLN A 144 13.65 33.45 11.62
CA GLN A 144 14.68 34.13 12.41
C GLN A 144 14.37 35.60 12.68
N GLN A 145 13.64 36.28 11.79
CA GLN A 145 13.28 37.69 11.96
C GLN A 145 12.11 37.90 12.92
N ASP A 146 11.13 37.00 12.90
CA ASP A 146 9.94 37.06 13.74
C ASP A 146 9.55 35.65 14.19
N THR A 147 10.15 35.24 15.32
CA THR A 147 9.96 33.91 15.92
C THR A 147 8.57 33.72 16.54
N VAL A 148 7.79 34.80 16.69
CA VAL A 148 6.42 34.73 17.24
C VAL A 148 5.43 34.42 16.11
N LYS A 149 5.63 35.01 14.93
CA LYS A 149 4.72 34.86 13.79
C LYS A 149 5.12 33.72 12.84
N PHE A 150 6.40 33.34 12.78
CA PHE A 150 6.90 32.38 11.81
C PHE A 150 7.52 31.16 12.50
N LEU A 151 7.11 29.97 12.07
CA LEU A 151 7.73 28.71 12.48
C LEU A 151 8.95 28.38 11.62
N PRO A 152 9.96 27.68 12.15
CA PRO A 152 11.08 27.20 11.35
C PRO A 152 10.61 26.21 10.28
N SER A 153 11.39 26.07 9.21
CA SER A 153 11.05 25.20 8.09
C SER A 153 10.93 23.72 8.48
N SER A 154 11.60 23.29 9.56
CA SER A 154 11.45 21.94 10.15
C SER A 154 10.02 21.67 10.65
N GLU A 155 9.29 22.72 11.01
CA GLU A 155 7.93 22.68 11.53
C GLU A 155 6.89 23.15 10.51
N ALA A 156 7.27 23.33 9.25
CA ALA A 156 6.36 23.78 8.19
C ALA A 156 5.22 22.79 7.94
N TYR A 157 4.01 23.31 7.71
CA TYR A 157 2.83 22.57 7.28
C TYR A 157 1.90 23.49 6.49
N MET A 158 0.96 22.93 5.74
CA MET A 158 -0.05 23.71 5.03
C MET A 158 -1.28 23.91 5.94
N PRO A 159 -1.70 25.14 6.26
CA PRO A 159 -2.89 25.37 7.07
C PRO A 159 -4.15 24.89 6.36
N ILE A 160 -5.02 24.20 7.08
CA ILE A 160 -6.19 23.53 6.48
C ILE A 160 -7.20 24.56 5.97
N CYS A 161 -7.30 25.72 6.65
CA CYS A 161 -8.17 26.82 6.27
C CYS A 161 -7.88 27.35 4.85
N GLU A 162 -6.63 27.22 4.38
CA GLU A 162 -6.24 27.63 3.03
C GLU A 162 -6.92 26.77 1.95
N PHE A 163 -7.29 25.53 2.24
CA PHE A 163 -8.02 24.67 1.29
C PHE A 163 -9.51 25.01 1.19
N LYS A 164 -10.04 25.77 2.16
CA LYS A 164 -11.43 26.25 2.18
C LYS A 164 -11.62 27.60 1.50
N LYS A 165 -10.53 28.39 1.30
CA LYS A 165 -10.62 29.76 0.79
C LYS A 165 -11.35 29.84 -0.57
N PRO A 166 -12.38 30.70 -0.70
CA PRO A 166 -13.06 30.89 -1.97
C PRO A 166 -12.10 31.51 -3.01
N GLY A 167 -12.21 31.07 -4.27
CA GLY A 167 -11.40 31.60 -5.38
C GLY A 167 -10.00 31.00 -5.56
N ARG A 168 -9.57 30.09 -4.68
CA ARG A 168 -8.32 29.33 -4.90
C ARG A 168 -8.49 28.35 -6.06
N ASP A 169 -7.66 28.47 -7.10
CA ASP A 169 -7.59 27.46 -8.16
C ASP A 169 -7.00 26.17 -7.59
N ASN A 170 -7.80 25.11 -7.63
CA ASN A 170 -7.52 23.84 -6.99
C ASN A 170 -7.05 22.78 -7.98
N LEU A 171 -6.71 23.19 -9.21
CA LEU A 171 -6.14 22.35 -10.26
C LEU A 171 -7.00 21.11 -10.55
N ASP A 172 -8.32 21.23 -10.37
CA ASP A 172 -9.32 20.17 -10.52
C ASP A 172 -9.10 18.90 -9.67
N PHE A 173 -8.22 18.95 -8.66
CA PHE A 173 -8.04 17.84 -7.73
C PHE A 173 -9.26 17.64 -6.82
N GLN A 174 -9.68 16.38 -6.66
CA GLN A 174 -10.71 16.00 -5.69
C GLN A 174 -10.21 16.18 -4.25
N ARG A 175 -11.17 16.22 -3.31
CA ARG A 175 -10.91 16.34 -1.87
C ARG A 175 -11.20 15.04 -1.19
N CYS A 176 -10.65 14.84 0.01
CA CYS A 176 -10.92 13.64 0.81
C CYS A 176 -12.44 13.42 0.97
N GLY A 177 -13.23 14.48 1.21
CA GLY A 177 -14.70 14.41 1.28
C GLY A 177 -15.43 14.33 -0.07
N GLY A 178 -14.71 14.19 -1.19
CA GLY A 178 -15.24 14.13 -2.55
C GLY A 178 -15.20 15.46 -3.30
N LEU A 179 -16.28 15.78 -4.00
CA LEU A 179 -16.36 16.95 -4.89
C LEU A 179 -16.34 18.26 -4.09
N LEU A 180 -15.41 19.16 -4.41
CA LEU A 180 -15.30 20.45 -3.71
C LEU A 180 -16.60 21.27 -3.77
N SER A 181 -17.30 21.29 -4.90
CA SER A 181 -18.59 21.98 -5.05
C SER A 181 -19.68 21.41 -4.15
N HIS A 182 -19.66 20.10 -3.92
CA HIS A 182 -20.54 19.44 -2.95
C HIS A 182 -20.17 19.84 -1.52
N LEU A 183 -18.89 19.77 -1.16
CA LEU A 183 -18.42 20.16 0.17
C LEU A 183 -18.73 21.62 0.49
N GLN A 184 -18.53 22.53 -0.46
CA GLN A 184 -18.89 23.95 -0.31
C GLN A 184 -20.39 24.16 -0.10
N ARG A 185 -21.25 23.34 -0.71
CA ARG A 185 -22.70 23.44 -0.54
C ARG A 185 -23.18 22.84 0.78
N THR A 186 -22.66 21.68 1.13
CA THR A 186 -23.15 20.85 2.25
C THR A 186 -22.51 21.25 3.58
N LEU A 187 -21.21 21.59 3.58
CA LEU A 187 -20.42 21.79 4.80
C LEU A 187 -20.04 23.25 5.08
N SER A 188 -20.11 24.15 4.09
CA SER A 188 -19.81 25.57 4.30
C SER A 188 -21.03 26.41 4.69
N GLY A 189 -22.23 25.80 4.78
CA GLY A 189 -23.48 26.47 5.16
C GLY A 189 -24.08 27.31 4.02
N SER A 190 -25.39 27.24 3.84
CA SER A 190 -26.12 28.09 2.90
C SER A 190 -26.48 29.46 3.51
N ARG A 191 -26.44 30.49 2.64
CA ARG A 191 -26.92 31.90 2.74
C ARG A 191 -25.83 32.92 3.08
N SER A 192 -25.68 34.06 2.40
CA SER A 192 -26.49 34.75 1.38
C SER A 192 -25.65 35.90 0.80
N ASN A 193 -26.03 36.42 -0.38
CA ASN A 193 -25.53 37.65 -0.99
C ASN A 193 -25.27 38.79 0.02
N SER A 194 -24.00 39.02 0.37
CA SER A 194 -23.47 40.30 0.85
C SER A 194 -21.94 40.19 0.95
N ASN A 195 -21.24 41.06 0.23
CA ASN A 195 -19.77 41.12 0.15
C ASN A 195 -19.09 41.66 1.43
N ASP A 196 -19.74 41.60 2.59
CA ASP A 196 -19.15 42.00 3.87
C ASP A 196 -19.43 40.91 4.90
N CYS A 197 -18.41 40.54 5.68
CA CYS A 197 -18.37 39.52 6.74
C CYS A 197 -17.91 38.10 6.33
N LEU A 198 -16.64 37.95 5.94
CA LEU A 198 -15.96 36.64 5.81
C LEU A 198 -14.84 36.40 6.84
N GLU A 199 -14.65 37.30 7.81
CA GLU A 199 -13.58 37.15 8.81
C GLU A 199 -13.95 36.30 10.05
N SER A 200 -15.22 35.95 10.27
CA SER A 200 -15.68 35.46 11.59
C SER A 200 -16.07 33.97 11.71
N SER A 201 -15.71 33.10 10.76
CA SER A 201 -16.01 31.65 10.85
C SER A 201 -14.80 30.71 10.83
N VAL A 202 -13.58 31.24 10.88
CA VAL A 202 -12.38 30.41 11.04
C VAL A 202 -12.13 30.27 12.55
N ASP A 203 -12.23 29.05 13.06
CA ASP A 203 -11.81 28.72 14.42
C ASP A 203 -10.37 29.27 14.63
N PRO A 204 -10.09 30.10 15.64
CA PRO A 204 -8.77 30.74 15.79
C PRO A 204 -7.60 29.73 15.85
N SER A 205 -7.87 28.48 16.26
CA SER A 205 -6.90 27.38 16.24
C SER A 205 -6.51 26.90 14.84
N CYS A 206 -7.32 27.22 13.82
CA CYS A 206 -7.03 26.97 12.40
C CYS A 206 -6.24 28.13 11.74
N ALA A 207 -6.03 29.23 12.47
CA ALA A 207 -5.43 30.48 11.96
C ALA A 207 -3.95 30.64 12.33
N GLU A 208 -3.30 29.65 12.95
CA GLU A 208 -1.84 29.61 13.05
C GLU A 208 -1.27 29.42 11.63
N ILE A 209 -0.96 30.53 10.96
CA ILE A 209 -0.29 30.54 9.66
C ILE A 209 1.20 30.32 9.93
N PRO A 210 1.78 29.15 9.57
CA PRO A 210 3.20 28.96 9.60
C PRO A 210 3.75 29.73 8.38
N GLY A 211 3.98 31.02 8.54
CA GLY A 211 4.67 31.81 7.53
C GLY A 211 3.83 32.80 6.73
N ASP A 212 4.46 33.37 5.70
CA ASP A 212 3.85 34.35 4.81
C ASP A 212 2.90 33.65 3.81
N ALA A 213 1.85 34.35 3.37
CA ALA A 213 0.87 33.81 2.41
C ALA A 213 1.55 33.36 1.11
N THR A 214 2.56 34.11 0.66
CA THR A 214 3.33 33.79 -0.55
C THR A 214 4.19 32.53 -0.39
N LEU A 215 4.74 32.27 0.79
CA LEU A 215 5.50 31.06 1.08
C LEU A 215 4.61 29.83 1.20
N THR A 216 3.45 30.00 1.82
CA THR A 216 2.42 28.97 1.95
C THR A 216 1.90 28.54 0.56
N GLU A 217 1.70 29.50 -0.33
CA GLU A 217 1.36 29.24 -1.73
C GLU A 217 2.48 28.51 -2.49
N LEU A 218 3.74 28.92 -2.30
CA LEU A 218 4.88 28.24 -2.90
C LEU A 218 5.00 26.80 -2.39
N LEU A 219 4.78 26.59 -1.09
CA LEU A 219 4.81 25.27 -0.48
C LEU A 219 3.79 24.33 -1.12
N ASP A 220 2.54 24.76 -1.25
CA ASP A 220 1.50 23.98 -1.93
C ASP A 220 1.87 23.65 -3.38
N GLY A 221 2.45 24.62 -4.09
CA GLY A 221 2.94 24.41 -5.45
C GLY A 221 4.09 23.39 -5.53
N VAL A 222 4.98 23.35 -4.54
CA VAL A 222 6.06 22.34 -4.46
C VAL A 222 5.52 20.94 -4.14
N VAL A 223 4.54 20.83 -3.23
CA VAL A 223 3.85 19.56 -2.95
C VAL A 223 3.14 19.05 -4.22
N THR A 224 2.46 19.95 -4.93
CA THR A 224 1.82 19.64 -6.22
C THR A 224 2.84 19.18 -7.25
N LEU A 225 3.98 19.88 -7.39
CA LEU A 225 5.06 19.49 -8.29
C LEU A 225 5.63 18.11 -7.94
N TYR A 226 5.63 17.74 -6.66
CA TYR A 226 6.03 16.41 -6.25
C TYR A 226 5.08 15.35 -6.81
N HIS A 227 3.78 15.56 -6.59
CA HIS A 227 2.70 14.67 -7.01
C HIS A 227 2.68 14.45 -8.53
N ILE A 228 2.68 15.53 -9.32
CA ILE A 228 2.46 15.43 -10.78
C ILE A 228 3.69 14.94 -11.57
N ALA A 229 4.90 15.13 -11.04
CA ALA A 229 6.13 14.89 -11.82
C ALA A 229 7.28 14.23 -11.04
N THR A 230 7.60 14.73 -9.85
CA THR A 230 8.84 14.35 -9.16
C THR A 230 8.87 12.87 -8.79
N HIS A 231 7.80 12.36 -8.18
CA HIS A 231 7.73 10.96 -7.78
C HIS A 231 7.92 10.02 -8.98
N LYS A 232 7.23 10.30 -10.09
CA LYS A 232 7.33 9.55 -11.35
C LYS A 232 8.76 9.54 -11.89
N GLN A 233 9.48 10.66 -11.79
CA GLN A 233 10.87 10.73 -12.22
C GLN A 233 11.80 9.92 -11.32
N LEU A 234 11.59 9.94 -10.01
CA LEU A 234 12.37 9.13 -9.06
C LEU A 234 12.15 7.64 -9.32
N GLY A 235 10.92 7.20 -9.60
CA GLY A 235 10.62 5.81 -9.95
C GLY A 235 11.24 5.38 -11.28
N LYS A 236 11.24 6.24 -12.30
CA LYS A 236 11.95 5.96 -13.57
C LYS A 236 13.45 5.72 -13.37
N MET A 237 14.06 6.44 -12.42
CA MET A 237 15.47 6.27 -12.10
C MET A 237 15.74 5.01 -11.27
N SER A 238 14.77 4.54 -10.48
CA SER A 238 14.93 3.29 -9.74
C SER A 238 14.83 2.09 -10.67
N ALA A 239 14.00 2.16 -11.71
CA ALA A 239 13.90 1.12 -12.75
C ALA A 239 15.26 0.85 -13.44
N LEU A 240 16.16 1.84 -13.52
CA LEU A 240 17.52 1.63 -14.03
C LEU A 240 18.32 0.63 -13.19
N ARG A 241 18.16 0.70 -11.86
CA ARG A 241 18.78 -0.23 -10.91
C ARG A 241 18.19 -1.63 -11.07
N ASP A 242 16.87 -1.72 -11.23
CA ASP A 242 16.18 -2.99 -11.38
C ASP A 242 16.62 -3.69 -12.68
N ASN A 243 16.71 -2.94 -13.79
CA ASN A 243 17.29 -3.43 -15.05
C ASN A 243 18.75 -3.89 -14.88
N MET A 244 19.56 -3.14 -14.12
CA MET A 244 20.95 -3.53 -13.84
C MET A 244 21.02 -4.85 -13.06
N ASN A 245 20.13 -5.05 -12.09
CA ASN A 245 20.04 -6.30 -11.34
C ASN A 245 19.62 -7.49 -12.21
N GLU A 246 18.73 -7.30 -13.19
CA GLU A 246 18.38 -8.34 -14.15
C GLU A 246 19.59 -8.81 -14.99
N PHE A 247 20.42 -7.87 -15.45
CA PHE A 247 21.65 -8.20 -16.17
C PHE A 247 22.68 -8.89 -15.26
N ILE A 248 22.82 -8.45 -14.01
CA ILE A 248 23.69 -9.12 -13.02
C ILE A 248 23.24 -10.57 -12.79
N ASN A 249 21.95 -10.79 -12.59
CA ASN A 249 21.41 -12.15 -12.40
C ASN A 249 21.62 -13.03 -13.65
N SER A 250 21.44 -12.45 -14.84
CA SER A 250 21.68 -13.14 -16.11
C SER A 250 23.17 -13.49 -16.32
N LEU A 251 24.08 -12.60 -15.87
CA LEU A 251 25.51 -12.85 -15.87
C LEU A 251 25.86 -14.03 -14.94
N ILE A 252 25.35 -14.02 -13.70
CA ILE A 252 25.58 -15.11 -12.74
C ILE A 252 25.09 -16.45 -13.31
N ASP A 253 23.88 -16.50 -13.86
CA ASP A 253 23.34 -17.73 -14.49
C ASP A 253 24.18 -18.18 -15.69
N THR A 254 24.71 -17.24 -16.47
CA THR A 254 25.61 -17.55 -17.59
C THR A 254 26.95 -18.11 -17.11
N GLU A 255 27.53 -17.55 -16.05
CA GLU A 255 28.76 -18.04 -15.44
C GLU A 255 28.58 -19.44 -14.85
N GLU A 256 27.44 -19.72 -14.22
CA GLU A 256 27.11 -21.06 -13.73
C GLU A 256 26.97 -22.08 -14.87
N LYS A 257 26.32 -21.70 -15.98
CA LYS A 257 26.21 -22.55 -17.17
C LYS A 257 27.57 -22.83 -17.81
N LEU A 258 28.43 -21.81 -17.84
CA LEU A 258 29.79 -21.93 -18.37
C LEU A 258 30.63 -22.88 -17.50
N ALA A 259 30.51 -22.81 -16.17
CA ALA A 259 31.17 -23.72 -15.24
C ALA A 259 30.71 -25.18 -15.37
N LYS A 260 29.46 -25.42 -15.83
CA LYS A 260 28.88 -26.75 -16.05
C LYS A 260 29.01 -27.24 -17.51
N CYS A 261 29.60 -26.44 -18.39
CA CYS A 261 29.67 -26.73 -19.81
C CYS A 261 30.65 -27.88 -20.10
N PRO A 262 30.24 -28.93 -20.83
CA PRO A 262 31.14 -30.01 -21.25
C PRO A 262 32.27 -29.52 -22.17
N ASP A 263 33.48 -30.09 -22.05
CA ASP A 263 34.65 -29.68 -22.84
C ASP A 263 34.50 -29.95 -24.35
N ASP A 264 33.62 -30.87 -24.73
CA ASP A 264 33.28 -31.25 -26.10
C ASP A 264 32.28 -30.31 -26.78
N ALA A 265 31.62 -29.41 -26.03
CA ALA A 265 30.61 -28.48 -26.52
C ALA A 265 31.19 -27.07 -26.84
N GLN A 266 32.18 -27.00 -27.73
CA GLN A 266 32.90 -25.75 -28.06
C GLN A 266 32.00 -24.61 -28.58
N GLU A 267 30.98 -24.91 -29.39
CA GLU A 267 30.06 -23.90 -29.92
C GLU A 267 29.20 -23.28 -28.81
N ILE A 268 28.70 -24.11 -27.88
CA ILE A 268 27.93 -23.66 -26.71
C ILE A 268 28.81 -22.80 -25.81
N LYS A 269 30.04 -23.23 -25.56
CA LYS A 269 31.01 -22.46 -24.76
C LYS A 269 31.29 -21.09 -25.38
N TYR A 270 31.49 -21.02 -26.69
CA TYR A 270 31.71 -19.77 -27.41
C TYR A 270 30.52 -18.81 -27.27
N GLU A 271 29.28 -19.29 -27.45
CA GLU A 271 28.09 -18.45 -27.30
C GLU A 271 27.87 -18.00 -25.84
N LEU A 272 28.17 -18.84 -24.85
CA LEU A 272 28.14 -18.45 -23.43
C LEU A 272 29.19 -17.40 -23.09
N GLU A 273 30.43 -17.54 -23.59
CA GLU A 273 31.49 -16.53 -23.42
C GLU A 273 31.12 -15.20 -24.09
N ARG A 274 30.50 -15.25 -25.27
CA ARG A 274 29.98 -14.07 -25.96
C ARG A 274 28.86 -13.41 -25.16
N ALA A 275 27.88 -14.17 -24.66
CA ALA A 275 26.80 -13.66 -23.84
C ALA A 275 27.33 -13.00 -22.56
N LYS A 276 28.29 -13.64 -21.89
CA LYS A 276 29.01 -13.08 -20.73
C LYS A 276 29.60 -11.70 -21.05
N SER A 277 30.36 -11.58 -22.14
CA SER A 277 30.98 -10.31 -22.56
C SER A 277 29.93 -9.20 -22.81
N VAL A 278 28.81 -9.53 -23.46
CA VAL A 278 27.71 -8.57 -23.68
C VAL A 278 27.09 -8.13 -22.35
N PHE A 279 26.87 -9.05 -21.41
CA PHE A 279 26.33 -8.69 -20.09
C PHE A 279 27.30 -7.82 -19.28
N GLU A 280 28.60 -8.13 -19.29
CA GLU A 280 29.63 -7.31 -18.62
C GLU A 280 29.68 -5.89 -19.19
N GLU A 281 29.64 -5.74 -20.52
CA GLU A 281 29.60 -4.42 -21.18
C GLU A 281 28.35 -3.63 -20.74
N LYS A 282 27.16 -4.26 -20.78
CA LYS A 282 25.90 -3.62 -20.37
C LYS A 282 25.89 -3.24 -18.91
N ILE A 283 26.38 -4.10 -18.02
CA ILE A 283 26.50 -3.81 -16.58
C ILE A 283 27.46 -2.63 -16.37
N SER A 284 28.56 -2.55 -17.12
CA SER A 284 29.50 -1.42 -17.05
C SER A 284 28.86 -0.10 -17.49
N GLU A 285 28.11 -0.10 -18.61
CA GLU A 285 27.34 1.06 -19.07
C GLU A 285 26.33 1.52 -18.02
N LEU A 286 25.50 0.60 -17.51
CA LEU A 286 24.49 0.89 -16.48
C LEU A 286 25.13 1.34 -15.17
N GLY A 287 26.27 0.77 -14.79
CA GLY A 287 27.05 1.19 -13.62
C GLY A 287 27.51 2.64 -13.71
N ARG A 288 27.98 3.09 -14.89
CA ARG A 288 28.35 4.50 -15.13
C ARG A 288 27.14 5.43 -15.03
N GLN A 289 25.99 5.02 -15.59
CA GLN A 289 24.75 5.79 -15.49
C GLN A 289 24.27 5.87 -14.04
N MET A 290 24.31 4.76 -13.30
CA MET A 290 23.94 4.71 -11.90
C MET A 290 24.84 5.59 -11.03
N ALA A 291 26.15 5.64 -11.31
CA ALA A 291 27.06 6.55 -10.62
C ALA A 291 26.63 8.03 -10.78
N TRP A 292 26.18 8.42 -11.97
CA TRP A 292 25.62 9.76 -12.20
C TRP A 292 24.30 9.97 -11.45
N VAL A 293 23.39 8.99 -11.47
CA VAL A 293 22.11 9.04 -10.74
C VAL A 293 22.35 9.18 -9.23
N ILE A 294 23.27 8.39 -8.66
CA ILE A 294 23.64 8.48 -7.24
C ILE A 294 24.16 9.87 -6.89
N ALA A 295 25.04 10.43 -7.72
CA ALA A 295 25.66 11.72 -7.46
C ALA A 295 24.68 12.90 -7.57
N VAL A 296 23.75 12.86 -8.55
CA VAL A 296 22.94 14.03 -8.91
C VAL A 296 21.49 13.93 -8.41
N ILE A 297 20.91 12.73 -8.38
CA ILE A 297 19.48 12.49 -8.10
C ILE A 297 19.29 11.86 -6.72
N TYR A 298 20.04 10.80 -6.40
CA TYR A 298 19.92 10.08 -5.12
C TYR A 298 20.98 10.48 -4.08
N SER A 299 21.51 11.70 -4.17
CA SER A 299 22.44 12.20 -3.16
C SER A 299 21.73 12.44 -1.82
N LYS A 300 22.49 12.38 -0.71
CA LYS A 300 21.97 12.64 0.65
C LYS A 300 21.24 13.99 0.76
N ALA A 301 21.76 15.03 0.10
CA ALA A 301 21.10 16.33 0.08
C ALA A 301 19.71 16.29 -0.58
N LYS A 302 19.56 15.54 -1.68
CA LYS A 302 18.28 15.37 -2.38
C LYS A 302 17.32 14.47 -1.62
N GLN A 303 17.84 13.48 -0.89
CA GLN A 303 17.05 12.67 0.04
C GLN A 303 16.45 13.52 1.15
N ILE A 304 17.21 14.45 1.72
CA ILE A 304 16.71 15.39 2.75
C ILE A 304 15.61 16.28 2.19
N ASP A 305 15.70 16.73 0.93
CA ASP A 305 14.62 17.52 0.30
C ASP A 305 13.31 16.71 0.22
N VAL A 306 13.37 15.44 -0.16
CA VAL A 306 12.19 14.56 -0.21
C VAL A 306 11.67 14.23 1.19
N ALA A 307 12.56 13.98 2.15
CA ALA A 307 12.21 13.75 3.55
C ALA A 307 11.53 14.98 4.18
N TRP A 308 11.93 16.19 3.77
CA TRP A 308 11.30 17.43 4.20
C TRP A 308 9.86 17.54 3.68
N ILE A 309 9.61 17.27 2.39
CA ILE A 309 8.24 17.24 1.85
C ILE A 309 7.38 16.19 2.53
N PHE A 310 7.94 15.02 2.78
CA PHE A 310 7.24 13.96 3.52
C PHE A 310 6.81 14.44 4.92
N ARG A 311 7.71 15.09 5.68
CA ARG A 311 7.39 15.68 6.98
C ARG A 311 6.29 16.73 6.90
N VAL A 312 6.39 17.65 5.94
CA VAL A 312 5.42 18.75 5.75
C VAL A 312 4.02 18.20 5.47
N VAL A 313 3.93 17.24 4.54
CA VAL A 313 2.64 16.66 4.14
C VAL A 313 2.07 15.80 5.26
N LEU A 314 2.90 15.01 5.95
CA LEU A 314 2.46 14.21 7.09
C LEU A 314 1.93 15.10 8.22
N LYS A 315 2.63 16.19 8.56
CA LYS A 315 2.19 17.16 9.56
C LYS A 315 0.93 17.91 9.15
N THR A 316 0.79 18.23 7.86
CA THR A 316 -0.43 18.82 7.29
C THR A 316 -1.62 17.90 7.52
N ILE A 317 -1.48 16.61 7.20
CA ILE A 317 -2.54 15.61 7.38
C ILE A 317 -2.84 15.41 8.87
N GLU A 318 -1.82 15.31 9.72
CA GLU A 318 -1.97 15.16 11.17
C GLU A 318 -2.81 16.30 11.78
N LYS A 319 -2.44 17.55 11.46
CA LYS A 319 -3.19 18.74 11.89
C LYS A 319 -4.60 18.76 11.30
N ALA A 320 -4.76 18.40 10.02
CA ALA A 320 -6.06 18.31 9.37
C ALA A 320 -6.99 17.32 10.07
N SER A 321 -6.43 16.18 10.48
CA SER A 321 -7.18 15.06 11.04
C SER A 321 -7.80 15.36 12.39
N ALA A 322 -7.24 16.32 13.13
CA ALA A 322 -7.79 16.82 14.39
C ALA A 322 -9.16 17.51 14.23
N HIS A 323 -9.52 17.94 13.03
CA HIS A 323 -10.77 18.63 12.76
C HIS A 323 -11.66 17.81 11.81
N GLU A 324 -12.93 17.64 12.16
CA GLU A 324 -13.85 16.76 11.42
C GLU A 324 -14.22 17.31 10.03
N ILE A 325 -14.75 18.54 9.98
CA ILE A 325 -15.19 19.20 8.74
C ILE A 325 -14.00 19.66 7.88
N PRO A 326 -12.97 20.36 8.41
CA PRO A 326 -11.85 20.85 7.62
C PRO A 326 -11.04 19.74 6.92
N PHE A 327 -10.91 18.56 7.53
CA PHE A 327 -10.21 17.42 6.92
C PHE A 327 -10.82 17.02 5.56
N GLN A 328 -12.15 17.10 5.43
CA GLN A 328 -12.85 16.73 4.19
C GLN A 328 -12.48 17.65 3.01
N PHE A 329 -11.98 18.87 3.27
CA PHE A 329 -11.50 19.80 2.24
C PHE A 329 -10.04 19.58 1.82
N LEU A 330 -9.30 18.70 2.51
CA LEU A 330 -7.91 18.38 2.16
C LEU A 330 -7.87 17.75 0.75
N PRO A 331 -7.02 18.25 -0.17
CA PRO A 331 -6.86 17.62 -1.48
C PRO A 331 -6.32 16.19 -1.37
N GLU A 332 -6.92 15.26 -2.13
CA GLU A 332 -6.54 13.84 -2.12
C GLU A 332 -5.05 13.62 -2.40
N PHE A 333 -4.47 14.45 -3.29
CA PHE A 333 -3.07 14.33 -3.67
C PHE A 333 -2.07 14.55 -2.52
N TYR A 334 -2.48 15.21 -1.41
CA TYR A 334 -1.63 15.29 -0.22
C TYR A 334 -1.46 13.90 0.41
N VAL A 335 -2.53 13.12 0.48
CA VAL A 335 -2.50 11.74 1.01
C VAL A 335 -1.62 10.86 0.09
N ASP A 336 -1.82 10.94 -1.23
CA ASP A 336 -0.96 10.23 -2.19
C ASP A 336 0.50 10.66 -2.06
N THR A 337 0.77 11.96 -1.94
CA THR A 337 2.13 12.49 -1.77
C THR A 337 2.78 11.98 -0.48
N CYS A 338 2.02 11.84 0.60
CA CYS A 338 2.50 11.27 1.85
C CYS A 338 3.00 9.83 1.65
N ILE A 339 2.16 8.98 1.04
CA ILE A 339 2.50 7.58 0.76
C ILE A 339 3.68 7.48 -0.21
N ASN A 340 3.62 8.24 -1.31
CA ASN A 340 4.60 8.21 -2.38
C ASN A 340 5.98 8.77 -1.97
N SER A 341 6.02 9.75 -1.07
CA SER A 341 7.28 10.27 -0.54
C SER A 341 7.95 9.29 0.42
N TYR A 342 7.20 8.63 1.31
CA TYR A 342 7.73 7.52 2.11
C TYR A 342 8.25 6.38 1.22
N ASN A 343 7.45 5.95 0.23
CA ASN A 343 7.82 4.89 -0.71
C ASN A 343 9.12 5.23 -1.47
N ALA A 344 9.24 6.47 -1.96
CA ALA A 344 10.45 6.92 -2.65
C ALA A 344 11.68 6.86 -1.73
N LEU A 345 11.57 7.38 -0.50
CA LEU A 345 12.67 7.38 0.48
C LEU A 345 13.14 5.97 0.83
N LYS A 346 12.20 5.03 0.98
CA LYS A 346 12.51 3.64 1.36
C LYS A 346 13.01 2.80 0.18
N ASN A 347 12.41 2.93 -1.00
CA ASN A 347 12.60 1.98 -2.10
C ASN A 347 13.31 2.54 -3.35
N TYR A 348 13.27 3.86 -3.59
CA TYR A 348 13.86 4.44 -4.80
C TYR A 348 15.30 4.90 -4.60
N PHE A 349 15.60 5.56 -3.48
CA PHE A 349 16.96 6.02 -3.21
C PHE A 349 17.95 4.84 -3.18
N HIS A 350 19.15 5.10 -3.70
CA HIS A 350 20.20 4.10 -3.72
C HIS A 350 20.71 3.82 -2.29
N PRO A 351 21.11 2.58 -1.94
CA PRO A 351 21.60 2.23 -0.60
C PRO A 351 22.75 3.08 -0.04
N THR A 352 23.49 3.81 -0.90
CA THR A 352 24.52 4.78 -0.47
C THR A 352 23.95 6.01 0.24
N ALA A 353 22.67 6.33 0.01
CA ALA A 353 21.88 7.26 0.79
C ALA A 353 20.84 6.44 1.58
N ASN A 354 21.29 5.83 2.67
CA ASN A 354 20.46 4.89 3.42
C ASN A 354 19.23 5.59 4.01
N PHE A 355 18.07 4.94 3.93
CA PHE A 355 16.82 5.41 4.53
C PHE A 355 16.97 5.68 6.04
N PHE A 356 17.70 4.82 6.74
CA PHE A 356 17.90 4.94 8.19
C PHE A 356 18.82 6.10 8.60
N ASP A 357 19.58 6.68 7.66
CA ASP A 357 20.44 7.86 7.91
C ASP A 357 19.63 9.18 7.93
N ILE A 358 18.33 9.14 7.58
CA ILE A 358 17.47 10.32 7.65
C ILE A 358 17.34 10.76 9.12
N PRO A 359 17.52 12.05 9.45
CA PRO A 359 17.33 12.54 10.83
C PRO A 359 15.97 12.13 11.38
N ASP A 360 15.86 11.74 12.65
CA ASP A 360 14.61 11.36 13.31
C ASP A 360 13.76 10.35 12.50
N ASN A 361 14.41 9.35 11.89
CA ASN A 361 13.72 8.38 11.02
C ASN A 361 12.66 7.57 11.76
N PHE A 362 12.96 7.15 12.99
CA PHE A 362 12.03 6.36 13.81
C PHE A 362 10.77 7.17 14.12
N ASP A 363 10.89 8.39 14.63
CA ASP A 363 9.76 9.28 14.89
C ASP A 363 8.94 9.56 13.63
N LEU A 364 9.61 9.77 12.50
CA LEU A 364 8.97 9.99 11.22
C LEU A 364 8.20 8.75 10.75
N SER A 365 8.78 7.55 10.92
CA SER A 365 8.13 6.28 10.61
C SER A 365 6.96 6.01 11.57
N HIS A 366 7.08 6.37 12.84
CA HIS A 366 6.02 6.27 13.85
C HIS A 366 4.85 7.19 13.51
N LYS A 367 5.09 8.45 13.14
CA LYS A 367 4.04 9.36 12.65
C LYS A 367 3.37 8.85 11.38
N PHE A 368 4.12 8.21 10.48
CA PHE A 368 3.56 7.61 9.27
C PHE A 368 2.69 6.38 9.59
N ALA A 369 3.11 5.56 10.55
CA ALA A 369 2.32 4.44 11.06
C ALA A 369 1.01 4.92 11.72
N LEU A 370 1.05 6.00 12.50
CA LEU A 370 -0.17 6.66 13.02
C LEU A 370 -1.09 7.14 11.91
N PHE A 371 -0.54 7.78 10.86
CA PHE A 371 -1.31 8.18 9.68
C PHE A 371 -1.98 6.96 9.03
N LEU A 372 -1.25 5.90 8.71
CA LEU A 372 -1.78 4.72 8.03
C LEU A 372 -2.90 4.06 8.86
N THR A 373 -2.66 3.83 10.15
CA THR A 373 -3.61 3.18 11.06
C THR A 373 -4.84 4.01 11.34
N ARG A 374 -4.73 5.34 11.32
CA ARG A 374 -5.88 6.25 11.50
C ARG A 374 -6.74 6.36 10.24
N HIS A 375 -6.13 6.35 9.06
CA HIS A 375 -6.82 6.74 7.82
C HIS A 375 -7.27 5.60 6.91
N PHE A 376 -6.77 4.37 7.07
CA PHE A 376 -7.17 3.25 6.20
C PHE A 376 -8.67 2.90 6.30
N SER A 377 -9.31 3.25 7.42
CA SER A 377 -10.74 3.05 7.68
C SER A 377 -11.50 4.36 7.91
N ASP A 378 -10.91 5.50 7.53
CA ASP A 378 -11.50 6.81 7.76
C ASP A 378 -12.61 7.12 6.75
N ASN A 379 -13.85 7.10 7.22
CA ASN A 379 -15.05 7.33 6.41
C ASN A 379 -15.12 8.74 5.80
N ARG A 380 -14.29 9.69 6.28
CA ARG A 380 -14.19 11.04 5.69
C ARG A 380 -13.47 11.02 4.34
N ILE A 381 -12.77 9.92 4.01
CA ILE A 381 -12.16 9.69 2.70
C ILE A 381 -13.18 8.94 1.83
N VAL A 382 -13.83 9.67 0.92
CA VAL A 382 -14.91 9.15 0.08
C VAL A 382 -14.39 8.33 -1.10
N ASN A 383 -13.24 8.71 -1.65
CA ASN A 383 -12.64 8.02 -2.79
C ASN A 383 -12.12 6.64 -2.37
N SER A 384 -12.69 5.58 -2.97
CA SER A 384 -12.33 4.18 -2.71
C SER A 384 -10.89 3.87 -3.11
N ASP A 385 -10.42 4.41 -4.24
CA ASP A 385 -9.07 4.14 -4.75
C ASP A 385 -8.02 4.69 -3.78
N LEU A 386 -8.28 5.86 -3.20
CA LEU A 386 -7.39 6.46 -2.21
C LEU A 386 -7.36 5.63 -0.90
N ARG A 387 -8.51 5.10 -0.47
CA ARG A 387 -8.58 4.20 0.70
C ARG A 387 -7.86 2.89 0.46
N ASP A 388 -7.98 2.33 -0.74
CA ASP A 388 -7.27 1.11 -1.13
C ASP A 388 -5.76 1.37 -1.18
N ASN A 389 -5.31 2.54 -1.67
CA ASN A 389 -3.91 2.96 -1.63
C ASN A 389 -3.35 3.04 -0.19
N ILE A 390 -4.11 3.62 0.75
CA ILE A 390 -3.71 3.67 2.18
C ILE A 390 -3.64 2.25 2.76
N THR A 391 -4.63 1.41 2.45
CA THR A 391 -4.69 0.02 2.93
C THR A 391 -3.51 -0.80 2.40
N GLN A 392 -3.18 -0.65 1.12
CA GLN A 392 -2.01 -1.28 0.52
C GLN A 392 -0.71 -0.76 1.13
N ALA A 393 -0.61 0.55 1.39
CA ALA A 393 0.55 1.13 2.07
C ALA A 393 0.73 0.55 3.48
N LEU A 394 -0.36 0.39 4.25
CA LEU A 394 -0.35 -0.28 5.56
C LEU A 394 0.07 -1.75 5.44
N ALA A 395 -0.47 -2.48 4.47
CA ALA A 395 -0.08 -3.88 4.23
C ALA A 395 1.42 -4.00 3.93
N CYS A 396 1.95 -3.18 3.03
CA CYS A 396 3.38 -3.12 2.73
C CYS A 396 4.22 -2.70 3.96
N PHE A 397 3.71 -1.78 4.79
CA PHE A 397 4.39 -1.32 6.00
C PHE A 397 4.50 -2.45 7.04
N ALA A 398 3.43 -3.23 7.25
CA ALA A 398 3.44 -4.37 8.16
C ALA A 398 4.32 -5.56 7.71
N CYS A 399 4.82 -5.55 6.46
CA CYS A 399 5.55 -6.69 5.91
C CYS A 399 7.04 -6.75 6.31
N PHE A 400 7.64 -5.64 6.74
CA PHE A 400 9.08 -5.57 7.02
C PHE A 400 9.34 -5.45 8.54
N PRO A 401 10.38 -6.11 9.08
CA PRO A 401 10.65 -6.13 10.53
C PRO A 401 10.70 -4.75 11.18
N TYR A 402 11.47 -3.82 10.62
CA TYR A 402 11.60 -2.46 11.16
C TYR A 402 10.26 -1.72 11.24
N SER A 403 9.46 -1.76 10.18
CA SER A 403 8.18 -1.04 10.16
C SER A 403 7.10 -1.78 10.95
N LEU A 404 7.22 -3.09 11.16
CA LEU A 404 6.39 -3.84 12.09
C LEU A 404 6.70 -3.45 13.55
N GLU A 405 7.97 -3.33 13.92
CA GLU A 405 8.39 -2.84 15.25
C GLU A 405 7.80 -1.45 15.52
N VAL A 406 7.83 -0.56 14.54
CA VAL A 406 7.19 0.77 14.64
C VAL A 406 5.67 0.66 14.84
N LEU A 407 4.98 -0.30 14.21
CA LEU A 407 3.55 -0.53 14.45
C LEU A 407 3.29 -1.07 15.86
N GLU A 408 4.17 -1.93 16.38
CA GLU A 408 4.07 -2.51 17.72
C GLU A 408 4.28 -1.46 18.83
N ASP A 409 5.11 -0.45 18.56
CA ASP A 409 5.38 0.69 19.46
C ASP A 409 4.24 1.72 19.55
N LEU A 410 3.26 1.67 18.63
CA LEU A 410 2.13 2.61 18.62
C LEU A 410 1.33 2.58 19.94
N PRO A 411 0.65 3.69 20.29
CA PRO A 411 -0.29 3.74 21.41
C PRO A 411 -1.34 2.63 21.34
N LEU A 412 -1.73 2.08 22.50
CA LEU A 412 -2.66 0.96 22.59
C LEU A 412 -3.99 1.23 21.87
N GLU A 413 -4.55 2.44 22.01
CA GLU A 413 -5.79 2.84 21.34
C GLU A 413 -5.69 2.78 19.81
N SER A 414 -4.54 3.20 19.25
CA SER A 414 -4.30 3.13 17.80
C SER A 414 -4.19 1.68 17.33
N LYS A 415 -3.49 0.82 18.11
CA LYS A 415 -3.39 -0.62 17.83
C LYS A 415 -4.75 -1.31 17.92
N LYS A 416 -5.53 -1.05 18.97
CA LYS A 416 -6.90 -1.57 19.16
C LYS A 416 -7.82 -1.12 18.02
N SER A 417 -7.80 0.16 17.66
CA SER A 417 -8.58 0.70 16.54
C SER A 417 -8.23 -0.02 15.23
N MET A 418 -6.95 -0.13 14.89
CA MET A 418 -6.50 -0.87 13.70
C MET A 418 -7.02 -2.31 13.72
N MET A 419 -6.78 -3.06 14.79
CA MET A 419 -7.18 -4.45 14.90
C MET A 419 -8.70 -4.62 14.81
N HIS A 420 -9.47 -3.72 15.40
CA HIS A 420 -10.93 -3.71 15.36
C HIS A 420 -11.48 -3.57 13.93
N TYR A 421 -10.81 -2.79 13.08
CA TYR A 421 -11.14 -2.70 11.67
C TYR A 421 -10.66 -3.91 10.87
N LEU A 422 -9.48 -4.47 11.18
CA LEU A 422 -8.99 -5.68 10.51
C LEU A 422 -9.94 -6.86 10.76
N THR A 423 -10.51 -6.98 11.96
CA THR A 423 -11.44 -8.04 12.35
C THR A 423 -12.93 -7.68 12.21
N ALA A 424 -13.25 -6.60 11.49
CA ALA A 424 -14.64 -6.34 11.15
C ALA A 424 -15.19 -7.47 10.25
N PRO A 425 -16.49 -7.81 10.34
CA PRO A 425 -17.11 -8.80 9.46
C PRO A 425 -16.82 -8.54 7.98
N TYR A 426 -16.76 -9.60 7.17
CA TYR A 426 -16.42 -9.49 5.74
C TYR A 426 -17.59 -9.04 4.85
N ASP A 427 -18.76 -8.83 5.43
CA ASP A 427 -19.93 -8.33 4.72
C ASP A 427 -19.77 -6.86 4.31
N ASN A 428 -20.12 -6.54 3.05
CA ASN A 428 -20.19 -5.17 2.52
C ASN A 428 -18.89 -4.34 2.59
N ARG A 429 -17.71 -4.99 2.64
CA ARG A 429 -16.41 -4.30 2.54
C ARG A 429 -15.40 -5.07 1.70
N SER A 430 -14.43 -4.35 1.12
CA SER A 430 -13.22 -4.95 0.56
C SER A 430 -12.33 -5.47 1.71
N TRP A 431 -12.12 -6.78 1.78
CA TRP A 431 -11.40 -7.43 2.88
C TRP A 431 -10.11 -8.14 2.47
N ALA A 432 -9.87 -8.37 1.17
CA ALA A 432 -8.72 -9.15 0.72
C ALA A 432 -7.38 -8.53 1.18
N GLN A 433 -7.21 -7.22 0.97
CA GLN A 433 -5.99 -6.50 1.37
C GLN A 433 -5.79 -6.46 2.90
N THR A 434 -6.86 -6.29 3.67
CA THR A 434 -6.78 -6.26 5.14
C THR A 434 -6.55 -7.65 5.73
N ASN A 435 -7.08 -8.71 5.12
CA ASN A 435 -6.81 -10.10 5.51
C ASN A 435 -5.32 -10.45 5.37
N TRP A 436 -4.64 -9.91 4.35
CA TRP A 436 -3.20 -10.11 4.20
C TRP A 436 -2.38 -9.56 5.37
N ILE A 437 -2.82 -8.47 6.01
CA ILE A 437 -2.15 -7.93 7.20
C ILE A 437 -2.19 -8.97 8.33
N LEU A 438 -3.34 -9.62 8.55
CA LEU A 438 -3.49 -10.69 9.54
C LEU A 438 -2.63 -11.92 9.20
N VAL A 439 -2.60 -12.32 7.93
CA VAL A 439 -1.74 -13.41 7.46
C VAL A 439 -0.26 -13.10 7.70
N ARG A 440 0.17 -11.85 7.50
CA ARG A 440 1.54 -11.41 7.75
C ARG A 440 1.90 -11.42 9.23
N ILE A 441 1.00 -10.98 10.11
CA ILE A 441 1.16 -11.06 11.57
C ILE A 441 1.37 -12.52 12.04
N TRP A 442 0.79 -13.49 11.34
CA TRP A 442 0.93 -14.92 11.63
C TRP A 442 2.15 -15.59 10.98
N LYS A 443 2.76 -14.99 9.96
CA LYS A 443 3.77 -15.64 9.13
C LYS A 443 5.03 -16.01 9.91
N GLY A 444 5.23 -17.32 10.10
CA GLY A 444 6.33 -17.90 10.88
C GLY A 444 5.85 -18.79 12.04
N CYS A 445 4.60 -18.60 12.49
CA CYS A 445 4.02 -19.34 13.61
C CYS A 445 3.20 -20.57 13.18
N GLY A 446 2.56 -20.53 12.00
CA GLY A 446 1.75 -21.64 11.49
C GLY A 446 2.54 -22.86 11.03
N PHE A 447 1.86 -24.00 10.92
CA PHE A 447 2.43 -25.27 10.47
C PHE A 447 3.04 -25.12 9.07
N GLY A 448 4.34 -25.40 8.95
CA GLY A 448 5.11 -25.24 7.71
C GLY A 448 5.12 -23.81 7.15
N TYR A 449 4.67 -22.80 7.89
CA TYR A 449 4.41 -21.46 7.34
C TYR A 449 5.63 -20.53 7.39
N ARG A 450 6.74 -21.00 6.81
CA ARG A 450 8.05 -20.31 6.86
C ARG A 450 8.64 -20.02 5.48
N TYR A 451 7.93 -20.38 4.42
CA TYR A 451 8.40 -20.21 3.04
C TYR A 451 8.26 -18.75 2.57
N THR A 452 9.24 -18.29 1.79
CA THR A 452 9.17 -17.04 1.01
C THR A 452 8.73 -17.33 -0.42
N HIS A 453 9.31 -18.37 -1.02
CA HIS A 453 8.92 -18.94 -2.30
C HIS A 453 8.46 -20.38 -2.07
N LEU A 454 7.54 -20.87 -2.90
CA LEU A 454 7.18 -22.28 -2.84
C LEU A 454 8.40 -23.13 -3.26
N PRO A 455 8.62 -24.32 -2.66
CA PRO A 455 9.85 -25.11 -2.84
C PRO A 455 10.20 -25.44 -4.30
N HIS A 456 9.19 -25.57 -5.16
CA HIS A 456 9.33 -25.92 -6.57
C HIS A 456 9.48 -24.71 -7.50
N LEU A 457 9.36 -23.48 -7.00
CA LEU A 457 9.43 -22.26 -7.81
C LEU A 457 10.83 -21.67 -7.82
N VAL A 458 11.35 -21.42 -9.03
CA VAL A 458 12.59 -20.67 -9.21
C VAL A 458 12.29 -19.16 -8.98
N PRO A 459 12.98 -18.48 -8.05
CA PRO A 459 12.71 -17.09 -7.71
C PRO A 459 12.72 -16.11 -8.90
N SER A 460 13.53 -16.39 -9.93
CA SER A 460 13.73 -15.53 -11.10
C SER A 460 12.54 -15.47 -12.09
N LYS A 461 11.53 -16.34 -11.95
CA LYS A 461 10.38 -16.42 -12.88
C LYS A 461 9.07 -15.86 -12.32
N LEU A 462 9.06 -15.35 -11.08
CA LEU A 462 7.84 -14.87 -10.44
C LEU A 462 7.56 -13.42 -10.82
N GLN A 463 6.43 -13.19 -11.50
CA GLN A 463 5.86 -11.85 -11.58
C GLN A 463 5.35 -11.48 -10.19
N THR A 464 5.93 -10.44 -9.58
CA THR A 464 5.36 -9.78 -8.41
C THR A 464 4.00 -9.20 -8.77
N THR A 465 2.93 -9.91 -8.43
CA THR A 465 1.61 -9.31 -8.35
C THR A 465 1.54 -8.40 -7.13
N GLU A 466 0.74 -7.34 -7.21
CA GLU A 466 0.58 -6.34 -6.13
C GLU A 466 0.17 -6.96 -4.79
N LEU A 467 -0.54 -8.10 -4.83
CA LEU A 467 -0.97 -8.90 -3.67
C LEU A 467 0.12 -9.89 -3.18
N GLY A 468 1.11 -10.21 -4.00
CA GLY A 468 2.15 -11.21 -3.72
C GLY A 468 3.39 -10.67 -3.00
N VAL A 469 3.65 -9.36 -3.07
CA VAL A 469 4.84 -8.72 -2.47
C VAL A 469 4.94 -9.01 -0.97
N ALA A 470 3.80 -9.00 -0.28
CA ALA A 470 3.69 -9.36 1.12
C ALA A 470 4.07 -10.84 1.34
N SER A 471 3.49 -11.78 0.60
CA SER A 471 3.77 -13.22 0.74
C SER A 471 5.23 -13.59 0.45
N LEU A 472 5.95 -12.83 -0.37
CA LEU A 472 7.36 -13.08 -0.71
C LEU A 472 8.35 -12.61 0.37
N GLN A 473 7.91 -11.82 1.36
CA GLN A 473 8.82 -11.38 2.44
C GLN A 473 9.12 -12.51 3.43
N LYS A 474 10.31 -12.48 4.02
CA LYS A 474 10.75 -13.43 5.08
C LYS A 474 9.74 -13.50 6.24
N PRO A 475 9.67 -14.64 6.96
CA PRO A 475 8.85 -14.76 8.17
C PRO A 475 9.22 -13.70 9.20
N CYS A 476 8.21 -13.03 9.75
CA CYS A 476 8.34 -11.98 10.76
C CYS A 476 6.99 -11.87 11.50
N PRO A 477 6.67 -12.84 12.36
CA PRO A 477 5.40 -12.84 13.07
C PRO A 477 5.39 -11.78 14.18
N SER A 478 4.24 -11.16 14.42
CA SER A 478 4.06 -10.21 15.52
C SER A 478 3.33 -10.87 16.69
N LYS A 479 4.03 -11.08 17.80
CA LYS A 479 3.41 -11.62 19.01
C LYS A 479 2.53 -10.56 19.70
N VAL A 480 2.92 -9.29 19.64
CA VAL A 480 2.17 -8.16 20.19
C VAL A 480 0.77 -8.07 19.59
N PHE A 481 0.65 -8.13 18.25
CA PHE A 481 -0.66 -8.09 17.60
C PHE A 481 -1.46 -9.39 17.75
N GLN A 482 -0.80 -10.54 17.86
CA GLN A 482 -1.47 -11.82 18.15
C GLN A 482 -2.10 -11.82 19.55
N ASP A 483 -1.39 -11.32 20.56
CA ASP A 483 -1.88 -11.26 21.94
C ASP A 483 -3.00 -10.22 22.06
N LEU A 484 -2.82 -9.03 21.47
CA LEU A 484 -3.87 -8.02 21.40
C LEU A 484 -5.13 -8.53 20.70
N LEU A 485 -4.97 -9.27 19.60
CA LEU A 485 -6.10 -9.90 18.91
C LEU A 485 -6.82 -10.89 19.83
N SER A 486 -6.09 -11.74 20.55
CA SER A 486 -6.69 -12.70 21.49
C SER A 486 -7.51 -11.98 22.57
N GLU A 487 -6.97 -10.92 23.15
CA GLU A 487 -7.66 -10.09 24.15
C GLU A 487 -8.94 -9.47 23.56
N MET A 488 -8.85 -8.83 22.40
CA MET A 488 -10.00 -8.18 21.76
C MET A 488 -11.12 -9.14 21.38
N LEU A 489 -10.78 -10.34 20.90
CA LEU A 489 -11.77 -11.38 20.61
C LEU A 489 -12.52 -11.79 21.90
N ARG A 490 -11.82 -11.85 23.04
CA ARG A 490 -12.42 -12.19 24.34
C ARG A 490 -13.27 -11.04 24.91
N GLU A 491 -12.88 -9.78 24.67
CA GLU A 491 -13.62 -8.58 25.10
C GLU A 491 -15.02 -8.50 24.45
N ASP A 492 -15.14 -8.74 23.14
CA ASP A 492 -16.41 -8.71 22.39
C ASP A 492 -16.65 -10.03 21.64
N ARG A 493 -17.17 -11.02 22.38
CA ARG A 493 -17.40 -12.38 21.86
C ARG A 493 -18.43 -12.41 20.72
N GLU A 494 -19.48 -11.59 20.76
CA GLU A 494 -20.52 -11.60 19.72
C GLU A 494 -19.96 -11.15 18.38
N ARG A 495 -19.20 -10.06 18.38
CA ARG A 495 -18.53 -9.59 17.18
C ARG A 495 -17.50 -10.58 16.67
N ALA A 496 -16.71 -11.18 17.56
CA ALA A 496 -15.76 -12.22 17.21
C ALA A 496 -16.45 -13.41 16.50
N ILE A 497 -17.62 -13.84 17.01
CA ILE A 497 -18.43 -14.88 16.36
C ILE A 497 -18.89 -14.46 14.97
N ARG A 498 -19.40 -13.22 14.80
CA ARG A 498 -19.81 -12.72 13.46
C ARG A 498 -18.63 -12.65 12.48
N PHE A 499 -17.46 -12.22 12.96
CA PHE A 499 -16.23 -12.19 12.16
C PHE A 499 -15.83 -13.60 11.72
N LEU A 500 -15.81 -14.57 12.64
CA LEU A 500 -15.50 -15.96 12.32
C LEU A 500 -16.53 -16.58 11.37
N ASP A 501 -17.81 -16.31 11.58
CA ASP A 501 -18.89 -16.84 10.74
C ASP A 501 -18.79 -16.34 9.30
N THR A 502 -18.56 -15.03 9.12
CA THR A 502 -18.34 -14.45 7.79
C THR A 502 -17.04 -14.93 7.16
N MET A 503 -15.96 -15.10 7.92
CA MET A 503 -14.71 -15.67 7.44
C MET A 503 -14.86 -17.12 6.94
N LEU A 504 -15.51 -17.98 7.70
CA LEU A 504 -15.78 -19.37 7.29
C LEU A 504 -16.70 -19.43 6.06
N SER A 505 -17.63 -18.47 5.95
CA SER A 505 -18.48 -18.34 4.76
C SER A 505 -17.69 -17.94 3.52
N GLN A 506 -16.77 -16.97 3.64
CA GLN A 506 -15.88 -16.58 2.54
C GLN A 506 -14.89 -17.70 2.17
N LEU A 507 -14.42 -18.48 3.15
CA LEU A 507 -13.54 -19.63 2.91
C LEU A 507 -14.27 -20.71 2.11
N ASN A 508 -15.51 -21.02 2.49
CA ASN A 508 -16.35 -21.95 1.74
C ASN A 508 -16.57 -21.50 0.30
N TRP A 509 -16.90 -20.21 0.13
CA TRP A 509 -17.13 -19.61 -1.18
C TRP A 509 -15.86 -19.67 -2.04
N SER A 510 -14.71 -19.19 -1.54
CA SER A 510 -13.47 -19.12 -2.32
C SER A 510 -12.97 -20.50 -2.73
N PHE A 511 -13.12 -21.50 -1.83
CA PHE A 511 -12.74 -22.87 -2.13
C PHE A 511 -13.69 -23.53 -3.13
N SER A 512 -15.00 -23.29 -3.00
CA SER A 512 -16.00 -23.80 -3.95
C SER A 512 -15.78 -23.24 -5.36
N GLU A 513 -15.52 -21.94 -5.48
CA GLU A 513 -15.18 -21.30 -6.75
C GLU A 513 -13.89 -21.86 -7.34
N PHE A 514 -12.84 -22.02 -6.52
CA PHE A 514 -11.59 -22.65 -6.95
C PHE A 514 -11.84 -24.05 -7.55
N ILE A 515 -12.59 -24.90 -6.86
CA ILE A 515 -12.90 -26.26 -7.33
C ILE A 515 -13.76 -26.24 -8.59
N ALA A 516 -14.75 -25.33 -8.69
CA ALA A 516 -15.59 -25.21 -9.88
C ALA A 516 -14.75 -24.83 -11.12
N ILE A 517 -13.83 -23.88 -10.98
CA ILE A 517 -12.93 -23.48 -12.08
C ILE A 517 -11.97 -24.62 -12.43
N MET A 518 -11.42 -25.32 -11.44
CA MET A 518 -10.56 -26.48 -11.68
C MET A 518 -11.28 -27.61 -12.43
N GLN A 519 -12.56 -27.85 -12.14
CA GLN A 519 -13.38 -28.80 -12.87
C GLN A 519 -13.60 -28.36 -14.33
N GLN A 520 -13.84 -27.06 -14.56
CA GLN A 520 -13.96 -26.53 -15.92
C GLN A 520 -12.65 -26.69 -16.69
N ILE A 521 -11.51 -26.38 -16.07
CA ILE A 521 -10.17 -26.58 -16.64
C ILE A 521 -9.99 -28.06 -17.02
N GLN A 522 -10.28 -28.99 -16.10
CA GLN A 522 -10.17 -30.42 -16.38
C GLN A 522 -11.06 -30.86 -17.54
N GLN A 523 -12.31 -30.38 -17.61
CA GLN A 523 -13.23 -30.71 -18.69
C GLN A 523 -12.71 -30.22 -20.05
N VAL A 524 -12.14 -29.02 -20.11
CA VAL A 524 -11.56 -28.45 -21.33
C VAL A 524 -10.33 -29.25 -21.74
N VAL A 525 -9.41 -29.53 -20.81
CA VAL A 525 -8.21 -30.36 -21.08
C VAL A 525 -8.59 -31.77 -21.56
N SER A 526 -9.67 -32.35 -21.04
CA SER A 526 -10.09 -33.69 -21.48
C SER A 526 -10.66 -33.72 -22.90
N LYS A 527 -11.11 -32.57 -23.42
CA LYS A 527 -11.76 -32.43 -24.74
C LYS A 527 -10.89 -31.74 -25.79
N THR A 528 -9.91 -30.96 -25.37
CA THR A 528 -9.08 -30.09 -26.21
C THR A 528 -7.66 -30.02 -25.67
N GLU A 529 -6.70 -29.66 -26.51
CA GLU A 529 -5.32 -29.45 -26.10
C GLU A 529 -5.22 -28.34 -25.01
N PRO A 530 -4.31 -28.48 -24.01
CA PRO A 530 -4.23 -27.58 -22.84
C PRO A 530 -4.03 -26.09 -23.16
N TRP A 531 -3.50 -25.78 -24.35
CA TRP A 531 -3.09 -24.43 -24.77
C TRP A 531 -4.25 -23.50 -25.16
N PHE A 532 -5.48 -24.02 -25.24
CA PHE A 532 -6.67 -23.25 -25.63
C PHE A 532 -7.43 -22.61 -24.45
N ILE A 533 -6.94 -22.75 -23.23
CA ILE A 533 -7.59 -22.21 -22.03
C ILE A 533 -7.31 -20.71 -21.90
N ASP A 534 -8.34 -19.92 -21.60
CA ASP A 534 -8.20 -18.49 -21.35
C ASP A 534 -7.26 -18.24 -20.15
N THR A 535 -6.16 -17.53 -20.40
CA THR A 535 -5.18 -17.16 -19.37
C THR A 535 -5.81 -16.35 -18.23
N ARG A 536 -6.90 -15.61 -18.47
CA ARG A 536 -7.64 -14.90 -17.41
C ARG A 536 -8.31 -15.88 -16.44
N GLN A 537 -8.87 -16.98 -16.95
CA GLN A 537 -9.48 -18.02 -16.13
C GLN A 537 -8.44 -18.73 -15.26
N LEU A 538 -7.26 -19.03 -15.80
CA LEU A 538 -6.14 -19.61 -15.04
C LEU A 538 -5.69 -18.68 -13.90
N LYS A 539 -5.50 -17.38 -14.20
CA LYS A 539 -5.17 -16.38 -13.17
C LYS A 539 -6.24 -16.23 -12.10
N PHE A 540 -7.51 -16.29 -12.49
CA PHE A 540 -8.63 -16.24 -11.55
C PHE A 540 -8.65 -17.49 -10.64
N CYS A 541 -8.42 -18.69 -11.20
CA CYS A 541 -8.26 -19.94 -10.46
C CYS A 541 -7.14 -19.83 -9.40
N ALA A 542 -5.95 -19.39 -9.83
CA ALA A 542 -4.82 -19.16 -8.93
C ALA A 542 -5.14 -18.14 -7.83
N THR A 543 -5.92 -17.09 -8.15
CA THR A 543 -6.35 -16.08 -7.19
C THR A 543 -7.30 -16.66 -6.12
N CYS A 544 -8.32 -17.44 -6.53
CA CYS A 544 -9.21 -18.13 -5.59
C CYS A 544 -8.44 -19.10 -4.68
N PHE A 545 -7.44 -19.79 -5.21
CA PHE A 545 -6.56 -20.66 -4.43
C PHE A 545 -5.76 -19.88 -3.37
N GLN A 546 -5.15 -18.74 -3.75
CA GLN A 546 -4.42 -17.89 -2.80
C GLN A 546 -5.31 -17.29 -1.73
N ILE A 547 -6.53 -16.85 -2.09
CA ILE A 547 -7.53 -16.34 -1.13
C ILE A 547 -7.90 -17.43 -0.12
N THR A 548 -8.15 -18.66 -0.59
CA THR A 548 -8.47 -19.81 0.27
C THR A 548 -7.37 -20.07 1.30
N ILE A 549 -6.10 -20.09 0.86
CA ILE A 549 -4.96 -20.24 1.77
C ILE A 549 -4.87 -19.08 2.76
N SER A 550 -5.06 -17.84 2.28
CA SER A 550 -5.04 -16.63 3.11
C SER A 550 -6.06 -16.72 4.26
N LEU A 551 -7.28 -17.16 3.95
CA LEU A 551 -8.32 -17.37 4.96
C LEU A 551 -7.98 -18.52 5.92
N LEU A 552 -7.49 -19.65 5.41
CA LEU A 552 -7.04 -20.78 6.26
C LEU A 552 -5.94 -20.36 7.25
N ARG A 553 -4.99 -19.52 6.82
CA ARG A 553 -3.91 -19.03 7.71
C ARG A 553 -4.43 -18.11 8.82
N VAL A 554 -5.47 -17.31 8.55
CA VAL A 554 -6.12 -16.52 9.61
C VAL A 554 -6.92 -17.43 10.55
N VAL A 555 -7.63 -18.43 10.03
CA VAL A 555 -8.30 -19.43 10.88
C VAL A 555 -7.30 -20.18 11.77
N GLU A 556 -6.18 -20.62 11.21
CA GLU A 556 -5.08 -21.28 11.93
C GLU A 556 -4.55 -20.40 13.07
N MET A 557 -4.36 -19.10 12.81
CA MET A 557 -3.98 -18.14 13.84
C MET A 557 -5.03 -18.07 14.95
N ILE A 558 -6.32 -17.91 14.62
CA ILE A 558 -7.38 -17.73 15.63
C ILE A 558 -7.54 -18.99 16.49
N VAL A 559 -7.54 -20.17 15.87
CA VAL A 559 -7.54 -21.46 16.59
C VAL A 559 -6.33 -21.57 17.53
N SER A 560 -5.18 -21.02 17.13
CA SER A 560 -3.96 -21.07 17.94
C SER A 560 -3.97 -20.13 19.14
N ILE A 561 -4.51 -18.91 19.00
CA ILE A 561 -4.48 -17.87 20.04
C ILE A 561 -5.73 -17.88 20.94
N SER A 562 -6.88 -18.30 20.41
CA SER A 562 -8.16 -18.31 21.11
C SER A 562 -8.97 -19.59 20.78
N PRO A 563 -8.46 -20.78 21.16
CA PRO A 563 -9.12 -22.06 20.87
C PRO A 563 -10.53 -22.18 21.49
N GLU A 564 -10.82 -21.45 22.56
CA GLU A 564 -12.12 -21.46 23.25
C GLU A 564 -13.31 -21.00 22.40
N PHE A 565 -13.08 -20.43 21.21
CA PHE A 565 -14.17 -20.18 20.27
C PHE A 565 -14.71 -21.46 19.64
N PHE A 566 -13.91 -22.52 19.58
CA PHE A 566 -14.25 -23.81 18.97
C PHE A 566 -14.41 -24.92 20.02
N THR A 567 -13.74 -24.81 21.17
CA THR A 567 -13.70 -25.87 22.19
C THR A 567 -14.51 -25.57 23.47
N ASP A 568 -15.11 -24.38 23.61
CA ASP A 568 -16.00 -24.07 24.74
C ASP A 568 -17.41 -24.65 24.52
N TYR A 569 -17.60 -25.91 24.91
CA TYR A 569 -18.85 -26.65 24.74
C TYR A 569 -20.03 -26.12 25.57
N SER A 570 -19.79 -25.19 26.50
CA SER A 570 -20.90 -24.54 27.21
C SER A 570 -21.74 -23.64 26.29
N LYS A 571 -21.23 -23.32 25.08
CA LYS A 571 -21.84 -22.36 24.15
C LYS A 571 -22.19 -23.02 22.83
N SER A 572 -23.45 -22.87 22.42
CA SER A 572 -23.96 -23.36 21.13
C SER A 572 -23.21 -22.80 19.92
N SER A 573 -22.78 -21.53 19.97
CA SER A 573 -22.01 -20.90 18.90
C SER A 573 -20.70 -21.63 18.60
N SER A 574 -20.07 -22.21 19.62
CA SER A 574 -18.78 -22.89 19.47
C SER A 574 -18.91 -24.24 18.77
N GLU A 575 -19.98 -24.99 19.07
CA GLU A 575 -20.30 -26.24 18.37
C GLU A 575 -20.63 -25.99 16.89
N LEU A 576 -21.39 -24.92 16.58
CA LEU A 576 -21.71 -24.53 15.20
C LEU A 576 -20.45 -24.14 14.40
N LEU A 577 -19.59 -23.28 14.97
CA LEU A 577 -18.34 -22.86 14.33
C LEU A 577 -17.39 -24.05 14.10
N LEU A 578 -17.26 -24.93 15.11
CA LEU A 578 -16.44 -26.13 15.00
C LEU A 578 -16.95 -27.07 13.91
N THR A 579 -18.24 -27.35 13.89
CA THR A 579 -18.86 -28.25 12.89
C THR A 579 -18.64 -27.71 11.47
N ARG A 580 -18.90 -26.42 11.25
CA ARG A 580 -18.67 -25.76 9.95
C ARG A 580 -17.19 -25.80 9.55
N LEU A 581 -16.29 -25.54 10.47
CA LEU A 581 -14.85 -25.59 10.21
C LEU A 581 -14.42 -27.00 9.80
N ILE A 582 -14.78 -28.02 10.58
CA ILE A 582 -14.43 -29.42 10.30
C ILE A 582 -14.96 -29.89 8.94
N GLN A 583 -16.21 -29.53 8.59
CA GLN A 583 -16.78 -29.78 7.26
C GLN A 583 -15.90 -29.22 6.14
N LEU A 584 -15.46 -27.96 6.28
CA LEU A 584 -14.60 -27.31 5.29
C LEU A 584 -13.22 -27.96 5.20
N LEU A 585 -12.60 -28.29 6.33
CA LEU A 585 -11.30 -28.96 6.33
C LEU A 585 -11.37 -30.35 5.67
N CYS A 586 -12.43 -31.13 5.93
CA CYS A 586 -12.65 -32.43 5.28
C CYS A 586 -12.89 -32.28 3.77
N GLN A 587 -13.68 -31.29 3.35
CA GLN A 587 -13.88 -30.98 1.93
C GLN A 587 -12.57 -30.63 1.23
N ILE A 588 -11.72 -29.82 1.86
CA ILE A 588 -10.40 -29.46 1.35
C ILE A 588 -9.51 -30.69 1.22
N LEU A 589 -9.37 -31.48 2.30
CA LEU A 589 -8.53 -32.68 2.29
C LEU A 589 -8.95 -33.66 1.20
N ASN A 590 -10.25 -33.98 1.06
CA ASN A 590 -10.67 -34.97 0.06
C ASN A 590 -10.52 -34.50 -1.39
N ARG A 591 -10.53 -33.19 -1.65
CA ARG A 591 -10.38 -32.66 -3.02
C ARG A 591 -8.93 -32.42 -3.39
N ILE A 592 -8.06 -32.21 -2.40
CA ILE A 592 -6.65 -31.85 -2.62
C ILE A 592 -5.70 -33.00 -2.32
N ALA A 593 -5.95 -33.80 -1.28
CA ALA A 593 -5.08 -34.87 -0.80
C ALA A 593 -5.53 -36.26 -1.28
N THR A 594 -5.88 -36.36 -2.57
CA THR A 594 -6.34 -37.62 -3.18
C THR A 594 -5.47 -37.95 -4.40
N ARG A 595 -4.94 -39.18 -4.43
CA ARG A 595 -4.13 -39.68 -5.54
C ARG A 595 -4.94 -39.82 -6.82
N ASN A 596 -4.35 -39.44 -7.95
CA ASN A 596 -4.98 -39.44 -9.28
C ASN A 596 -6.29 -38.61 -9.34
N GLY A 597 -6.50 -37.73 -8.36
CA GLY A 597 -7.66 -36.86 -8.29
C GLY A 597 -7.62 -35.76 -9.35
N MET A 598 -8.75 -35.06 -9.50
CA MET A 598 -8.86 -33.89 -10.40
C MET A 598 -7.74 -32.87 -10.15
N PHE A 599 -7.43 -32.58 -8.88
CA PHE A 599 -6.43 -31.60 -8.51
C PHE A 599 -5.03 -32.01 -9.00
N GLU A 600 -4.58 -33.23 -8.67
CA GLU A 600 -3.26 -33.75 -9.08
C GLU A 600 -3.11 -33.79 -10.61
N ASN A 601 -4.16 -34.19 -11.33
CA ASN A 601 -4.16 -34.23 -12.78
C ASN A 601 -3.97 -32.84 -13.39
N VAL A 602 -4.68 -31.83 -12.90
CA VAL A 602 -4.61 -30.46 -13.44
C VAL A 602 -3.27 -29.78 -13.10
N ILE A 603 -2.77 -29.89 -11.87
CA ILE A 603 -1.51 -29.24 -11.49
C ILE A 603 -0.29 -29.87 -12.17
N SER A 604 -0.41 -31.12 -12.65
CA SER A 604 0.66 -31.80 -13.39
C SER A 604 0.82 -31.28 -14.83
N LEU A 605 -0.10 -30.43 -15.29
CA LEU A 605 -0.07 -29.81 -16.61
C LEU A 605 0.73 -28.50 -16.58
N PRO A 606 1.51 -28.18 -17.63
CA PRO A 606 2.27 -26.94 -17.73
C PRO A 606 1.37 -25.74 -18.09
N LEU A 607 0.40 -25.41 -17.22
CA LEU A 607 -0.54 -24.31 -17.43
C LEU A 607 0.06 -22.97 -16.97
N PRO A 608 0.05 -21.92 -17.82
CA PRO A 608 0.66 -20.64 -17.49
C PRO A 608 -0.11 -19.93 -16.36
N GLY A 609 0.59 -19.45 -15.33
CA GLY A 609 -0.01 -18.73 -14.19
C GLY A 609 -0.56 -19.62 -13.07
N MET A 610 -0.45 -20.95 -13.20
CA MET A 610 -0.88 -21.93 -12.19
C MET A 610 0.28 -22.41 -11.28
N GLU A 611 1.47 -21.82 -11.40
CA GLU A 611 2.68 -22.32 -10.74
C GLU A 611 2.58 -22.24 -9.21
N VAL A 612 1.73 -21.35 -8.69
CA VAL A 612 1.46 -21.19 -7.25
C VAL A 612 0.46 -22.21 -6.70
N VAL A 613 -0.25 -22.94 -7.55
CA VAL A 613 -1.30 -23.90 -7.16
C VAL A 613 -0.66 -25.27 -6.93
N THR A 614 -0.43 -25.61 -5.67
CA THR A 614 0.23 -26.86 -5.26
C THR A 614 -0.38 -27.44 -4.00
N HIS A 615 -0.15 -28.74 -3.74
CA HIS A 615 -0.65 -29.40 -2.52
C HIS A 615 -0.14 -28.72 -1.23
N TYR A 616 1.14 -28.34 -1.20
CA TYR A 616 1.81 -27.92 0.03
C TYR A 616 1.10 -26.80 0.83
N PRO A 617 0.89 -25.59 0.30
CA PRO A 617 0.48 -24.44 1.11
C PRO A 617 -0.92 -24.59 1.72
N ILE A 618 -1.86 -25.22 1.00
CA ILE A 618 -3.23 -25.45 1.45
C ILE A 618 -3.34 -26.60 2.44
N VAL A 619 -2.61 -27.70 2.20
CA VAL A 619 -2.54 -28.84 3.12
C VAL A 619 -1.87 -28.42 4.42
N ALA A 620 -0.75 -27.71 4.36
CA ALA A 620 -0.02 -27.27 5.54
C ALA A 620 -0.90 -26.42 6.47
N ALA A 621 -1.71 -25.50 5.92
CA ALA A 621 -2.65 -24.72 6.73
C ALA A 621 -3.78 -25.60 7.31
N THR A 622 -4.33 -26.51 6.51
CA THR A 622 -5.43 -27.40 6.91
C THR A 622 -5.02 -28.33 8.06
N VAL A 623 -3.85 -28.96 7.93
CA VAL A 623 -3.27 -29.84 8.94
C VAL A 623 -2.88 -29.07 10.19
N GLY A 624 -2.31 -27.87 10.04
CA GLY A 624 -2.00 -26.99 11.16
C GLY A 624 -3.23 -26.67 12.01
N ILE A 625 -4.38 -26.41 11.37
CA ILE A 625 -5.66 -26.21 12.08
C ILE A 625 -6.09 -27.48 12.83
N LEU A 626 -6.06 -28.65 12.18
CA LEU A 626 -6.46 -29.91 12.80
C LEU A 626 -5.58 -30.28 14.01
N ILE A 627 -4.26 -30.18 13.84
CA ILE A 627 -3.30 -30.36 14.92
C ILE A 627 -3.65 -29.43 16.08
N ARG A 628 -3.94 -28.15 15.81
CA ARG A 628 -4.19 -27.18 16.87
C ARG A 628 -5.53 -27.35 17.59
N LEU A 629 -6.53 -27.91 16.91
CA LEU A 629 -7.82 -28.24 17.52
C LEU A 629 -7.75 -29.51 18.37
N ILE A 630 -6.99 -30.53 17.93
CA ILE A 630 -6.98 -31.86 18.54
C ILE A 630 -5.84 -32.02 19.55
N LEU A 631 -4.63 -31.59 19.18
CA LEU A 631 -3.43 -31.68 20.00
C LEU A 631 -3.26 -30.38 20.80
N SER A 632 -3.20 -30.48 22.12
CA SER A 632 -2.98 -29.32 22.97
C SER A 632 -1.50 -28.92 22.98
N PRO A 633 -1.14 -27.69 22.62
CA PRO A 633 0.24 -27.21 22.71
C PRO A 633 0.74 -27.01 24.14
N LYS A 634 -0.19 -26.87 25.11
CA LYS A 634 0.15 -26.68 26.52
C LYS A 634 0.30 -28.01 27.26
N ASP A 635 -0.25 -29.08 26.70
CA ASP A 635 -0.30 -30.40 27.31
C ASP A 635 -0.33 -31.47 26.20
N PRO A 636 0.85 -32.01 25.80
CA PRO A 636 0.97 -32.98 24.71
C PRO A 636 0.14 -34.26 24.91
N GLU A 637 -0.19 -34.60 26.16
CA GLU A 637 -0.99 -35.78 26.51
C GLU A 637 -2.50 -35.50 26.38
N ARG A 638 -2.91 -34.23 26.44
CA ARG A 638 -4.31 -33.84 26.37
C ARG A 638 -4.77 -33.71 24.92
N ARG A 639 -5.57 -34.69 24.49
CA ARG A 639 -6.25 -34.71 23.19
C ARG A 639 -7.71 -34.29 23.35
N ASP A 640 -8.22 -33.45 22.45
CA ASP A 640 -9.62 -33.04 22.48
C ASP A 640 -10.54 -34.11 21.87
N SER A 641 -11.10 -34.95 22.74
CA SER A 641 -11.97 -36.07 22.35
C SER A 641 -13.27 -35.62 21.69
N ARG A 642 -13.76 -34.40 21.97
CA ARG A 642 -15.02 -33.90 21.41
C ARG A 642 -14.79 -33.35 20.01
N VAL A 643 -13.70 -32.61 19.77
CA VAL A 643 -13.26 -32.27 18.40
C VAL A 643 -13.08 -33.54 17.58
N CYS A 644 -12.39 -34.54 18.12
CA CYS A 644 -12.21 -35.84 17.46
C CYS A 644 -13.56 -36.49 17.15
N SER A 645 -14.51 -36.47 18.08
CA SER A 645 -15.84 -37.02 17.83
C SER A 645 -16.58 -36.30 16.70
N VAL A 646 -16.51 -34.96 16.62
CA VAL A 646 -17.12 -34.19 15.54
C VAL A 646 -16.46 -34.51 14.19
N LEU A 647 -15.12 -34.59 14.16
CA LEU A 647 -14.35 -34.97 12.97
C LEU A 647 -14.73 -36.37 12.47
N LEU A 648 -14.76 -37.37 13.36
CA LEU A 648 -15.09 -38.75 13.00
C LEU A 648 -16.56 -38.96 12.67
N SER A 649 -17.44 -38.04 13.09
CA SER A 649 -18.87 -38.06 12.73
C SER A 649 -19.17 -37.37 11.40
N GLU A 650 -18.21 -36.63 10.83
CA GLU A 650 -18.38 -35.94 9.56
C GLU A 650 -18.34 -36.95 8.39
N PRO A 651 -19.38 -37.03 7.53
CA PRO A 651 -19.45 -38.02 6.45
C PRO A 651 -18.32 -37.91 5.42
N LEU A 652 -17.75 -36.71 5.28
CA LEU A 652 -16.65 -36.46 4.37
C LEU A 652 -15.28 -36.78 4.99
N PHE A 653 -15.18 -37.23 6.24
CA PHE A 653 -13.87 -37.55 6.81
C PHE A 653 -13.29 -38.83 6.21
N GLN A 654 -12.04 -38.78 5.72
CA GLN A 654 -11.29 -39.92 5.22
C GLN A 654 -9.87 -39.92 5.79
N ILE A 655 -9.50 -40.97 6.53
CA ILE A 655 -8.16 -41.09 7.14
C ILE A 655 -7.05 -41.18 6.07
N ASN A 656 -7.35 -41.77 4.91
CA ASN A 656 -6.41 -41.90 3.79
C ASN A 656 -5.94 -40.54 3.27
N SER A 657 -6.78 -39.50 3.34
CA SER A 657 -6.41 -38.13 2.97
C SER A 657 -5.29 -37.58 3.86
N LEU A 658 -5.16 -38.06 5.11
CA LEU A 658 -4.06 -37.72 6.01
C LEU A 658 -2.82 -38.59 5.77
N ASN A 659 -3.02 -39.89 5.50
CA ASN A 659 -1.92 -40.81 5.17
C ASN A 659 -1.20 -40.39 3.88
N PHE A 660 -1.95 -39.91 2.87
CA PHE A 660 -1.42 -39.34 1.64
C PHE A 660 -0.35 -38.27 1.89
N LEU A 661 -0.52 -37.46 2.94
CA LEU A 661 0.38 -36.34 3.24
C LEU A 661 1.80 -36.78 3.61
N LEU A 662 1.92 -37.98 4.19
CA LEU A 662 3.18 -38.61 4.58
C LEU A 662 3.72 -39.58 3.50
N GLY A 663 3.04 -39.66 2.35
CA GLY A 663 3.35 -40.64 1.31
C GLY A 663 3.05 -42.09 1.72
N GLN A 664 2.24 -42.28 2.76
CA GLN A 664 1.83 -43.61 3.24
C GLN A 664 0.46 -43.91 2.63
N ASP A 665 0.35 -44.94 1.79
CA ASP A 665 -0.96 -45.48 1.42
C ASP A 665 -0.82 -46.98 1.12
N GLU A 666 -1.71 -47.79 1.70
CA GLU A 666 -1.64 -49.27 1.68
C GLU A 666 -2.17 -49.87 0.37
N CYS A 667 -2.68 -49.06 -0.55
CA CYS A 667 -3.39 -49.52 -1.74
C CYS A 667 -2.83 -48.91 -3.03
N ALA A 668 -1.72 -49.45 -3.55
CA ALA A 668 -1.43 -49.51 -5.00
C ALA A 668 -0.07 -50.14 -5.32
N GLU A 669 -0.09 -51.06 -6.28
CA GLU A 669 1.10 -51.48 -7.04
C GLU A 669 1.79 -50.26 -7.66
N ILE A 670 3.12 -50.28 -7.67
CA ILE A 670 3.95 -49.22 -8.25
C ILE A 670 3.76 -49.28 -9.77
N ASP A 671 2.94 -48.38 -10.30
CA ASP A 671 2.83 -48.20 -11.76
C ASP A 671 4.10 -47.49 -12.27
N VAL A 672 5.07 -48.29 -12.71
CA VAL A 672 6.42 -47.86 -13.17
C VAL A 672 6.34 -46.99 -14.44
N THR A 673 5.15 -46.85 -15.04
CA THR A 673 4.97 -46.20 -16.34
C THR A 673 4.82 -44.67 -16.26
N THR A 674 4.50 -44.11 -15.09
CA THR A 674 4.41 -42.65 -14.89
C THR A 674 5.42 -42.18 -13.84
N TYR A 675 6.48 -41.50 -14.27
CA TYR A 675 7.46 -40.80 -13.42
C TYR A 675 6.85 -39.60 -12.66
N LYS A 676 5.67 -39.74 -12.05
CA LYS A 676 5.05 -38.70 -11.22
C LYS A 676 5.54 -38.85 -9.78
N LYS A 677 6.34 -37.89 -9.32
CA LYS A 677 6.83 -37.84 -7.93
C LYS A 677 5.66 -37.57 -6.99
N GLN A 678 5.43 -38.47 -6.03
CA GLN A 678 4.36 -38.36 -5.04
C GLN A 678 4.59 -37.18 -4.10
N PHE A 679 3.51 -36.48 -3.71
CA PHE A 679 3.58 -35.45 -2.69
C PHE A 679 3.90 -36.05 -1.32
N ASN A 680 4.86 -35.46 -0.60
CA ASN A 680 5.25 -35.90 0.74
C ASN A 680 5.73 -34.70 1.57
N LEU A 681 5.11 -34.47 2.73
CA LEU A 681 5.50 -33.40 3.65
C LEU A 681 6.92 -33.56 4.18
N ARG A 682 7.44 -34.80 4.30
CA ARG A 682 8.81 -35.07 4.79
C ARG A 682 9.89 -34.50 3.87
N GLU A 683 9.57 -34.27 2.60
CA GLU A 683 10.49 -33.72 1.62
C GLU A 683 10.47 -32.18 1.57
N ILE A 684 9.54 -31.54 2.29
CA ILE A 684 9.39 -30.09 2.28
C ILE A 684 10.27 -29.45 3.36
N SER A 685 11.26 -28.67 2.93
CA SER A 685 12.28 -28.09 3.81
C SER A 685 11.75 -27.12 4.88
N GLN A 686 10.53 -26.60 4.72
CA GLN A 686 9.91 -25.68 5.69
C GLN A 686 9.10 -26.37 6.79
N VAL A 687 8.87 -27.68 6.67
CA VAL A 687 8.24 -28.51 7.70
C VAL A 687 9.34 -29.15 8.54
N ASN A 688 9.35 -28.89 9.85
CA ASN A 688 10.37 -29.43 10.74
C ASN A 688 10.01 -30.85 11.25
N SER A 689 10.96 -31.53 11.87
CA SER A 689 10.76 -32.90 12.38
C SER A 689 9.68 -33.00 13.46
N GLU A 690 9.51 -31.95 14.26
CA GLU A 690 8.48 -31.90 15.31
C GLU A 690 7.07 -31.78 14.70
N GLU A 691 6.92 -30.95 13.67
CA GLU A 691 5.69 -30.82 12.89
C GLU A 691 5.33 -32.14 12.20
N ILE A 692 6.30 -32.86 11.63
CA ILE A 692 6.06 -34.19 11.07
C ILE A 692 5.58 -35.17 12.16
N LYS A 693 6.22 -35.16 13.33
CA LYS A 693 5.81 -36.00 14.46
C LYS A 693 4.38 -35.68 14.90
N GLN A 694 3.98 -34.42 14.94
CA GLN A 694 2.60 -34.04 15.27
C GLN A 694 1.57 -34.59 14.27
N VAL A 695 1.94 -34.70 12.98
CA VAL A 695 1.07 -35.35 11.98
C VAL A 695 0.97 -36.85 12.24
N GLU A 696 2.08 -37.50 12.57
CA GLU A 696 2.11 -38.93 12.93
C GLU A 696 1.27 -39.21 14.18
N ASP A 697 1.45 -38.42 15.24
CA ASP A 697 0.69 -38.52 16.49
C ASP A 697 -0.82 -38.28 16.27
N LEU A 698 -1.17 -37.35 15.37
CA LEU A 698 -2.55 -37.08 14.97
C LEU A 698 -3.17 -38.27 14.23
N ILE A 699 -2.47 -38.84 13.24
CA ILE A 699 -2.95 -40.01 12.49
C ILE A 699 -3.14 -41.20 13.43
N GLU A 700 -2.12 -41.50 14.25
CA GLU A 700 -2.18 -42.59 15.23
C GLU A 700 -3.36 -42.43 16.19
N TYR A 701 -3.61 -41.21 16.67
CA TYR A 701 -4.76 -40.94 17.53
C TYR A 701 -6.09 -41.25 16.85
N LEU A 702 -6.28 -40.73 15.64
CA LEU A 702 -7.53 -40.90 14.90
C LEU A 702 -7.76 -42.36 14.52
N GLN A 703 -6.71 -43.09 14.16
CA GLN A 703 -6.76 -44.53 13.89
C GLN A 703 -7.25 -45.31 15.12
N ASN A 704 -6.65 -45.03 16.29
CA ASN A 704 -7.04 -45.65 17.55
C ASN A 704 -8.50 -45.37 17.91
N GLU A 705 -8.98 -44.14 17.71
CA GLU A 705 -10.37 -43.76 17.97
C GLU A 705 -11.37 -44.41 16.98
N ILE A 706 -11.00 -44.56 15.71
CA ILE A 706 -11.78 -45.31 14.71
C ILE A 706 -11.89 -46.78 15.12
N ASP A 707 -10.78 -47.40 15.54
CA ASP A 707 -10.75 -48.78 16.00
C ASP A 707 -11.58 -48.98 17.27
N ASN A 708 -11.52 -48.03 18.21
CA ASN A 708 -12.31 -48.04 19.43
C ASN A 708 -13.81 -47.93 19.13
N LYS A 709 -14.23 -47.01 18.25
CA LYS A 709 -15.62 -46.88 17.81
C LYS A 709 -16.11 -48.14 17.09
N SER A 710 -15.28 -48.73 16.23
CA SER A 710 -15.58 -49.98 15.51
C SER A 710 -15.76 -51.16 16.48
N LYS A 711 -14.91 -51.26 17.52
CA LYS A 711 -15.04 -52.27 18.58
C LYS A 711 -16.30 -52.06 19.43
N GLN A 712 -16.66 -50.81 19.73
CA GLN A 712 -17.90 -50.48 20.46
C GLN A 712 -19.16 -50.81 19.65
N GLN A 713 -19.18 -50.50 18.35
CA GLN A 713 -20.29 -50.89 17.46
C GLN A 713 -20.45 -52.42 17.36
N LYS A 714 -19.34 -53.16 17.24
CA LYS A 714 -19.36 -54.64 17.26
C LYS A 714 -19.89 -55.18 18.60
N LYS A 715 -19.52 -54.58 19.74
CA LYS A 715 -20.05 -54.96 21.06
C LYS A 715 -21.54 -54.65 21.22
N LEU A 716 -22.03 -53.50 20.73
CA LEU A 716 -23.47 -53.19 20.74
C LEU A 716 -24.28 -54.16 19.86
N HIS A 717 -23.74 -54.55 18.70
CA HIS A 717 -24.37 -55.57 17.85
C HIS A 717 -24.41 -56.95 18.51
N HIS A 718 -23.36 -57.34 19.25
CA HIS A 718 -23.38 -58.58 20.02
C HIS A 718 -24.40 -58.55 21.17
N LEU A 719 -24.50 -57.45 21.92
CA LEU A 719 -25.51 -57.28 22.98
C LEU A 719 -26.95 -57.26 22.42
N SER A 720 -27.18 -56.63 21.27
CA SER A 720 -28.49 -56.63 20.61
C SER A 720 -28.88 -58.01 20.05
N ASN A 721 -27.90 -58.84 19.66
CA ASN A 721 -28.14 -60.21 19.23
C ASN A 721 -28.39 -61.13 20.44
N ASP A 722 -27.67 -60.94 21.55
CA ASP A 722 -27.89 -61.68 22.80
C ASP A 722 -29.26 -61.34 23.44
N GLU A 723 -29.75 -60.11 23.33
CA GLU A 723 -31.12 -59.73 23.73
C GLU A 723 -32.21 -60.33 22.82
N GLN A 724 -31.93 -60.50 21.53
CA GLN A 724 -32.82 -61.19 20.59
C GLN A 724 -32.83 -62.71 20.82
N GLU A 725 -31.67 -63.33 21.08
CA GLU A 725 -31.57 -64.75 21.48
C GLU A 725 -32.19 -65.01 22.86
N GLY A 726 -32.06 -64.06 23.81
CA GLY A 726 -32.72 -64.11 25.10
C GLY A 726 -34.26 -64.03 25.01
N MET A 727 -34.82 -63.26 24.08
CA MET A 727 -36.26 -63.25 23.81
C MET A 727 -36.75 -64.52 23.10
N LEU A 728 -35.93 -65.14 22.25
CA LEU A 728 -36.24 -66.43 21.60
C LEU A 728 -36.23 -67.59 22.62
N LEU A 729 -35.30 -67.59 23.56
CA LEU A 729 -35.24 -68.61 24.64
C LEU A 729 -36.38 -68.47 25.67
N LEU A 730 -36.89 -67.25 25.89
CA LEU A 730 -38.10 -67.02 26.69
C LEU A 730 -39.38 -67.45 25.97
N TYR A 731 -39.41 -67.47 24.63
CA TYR A 731 -40.52 -68.00 23.85
C TYR A 731 -40.54 -69.53 23.82
N ASP A 732 -39.39 -70.20 23.78
CA ASP A 732 -39.29 -71.66 23.79
C ASP A 732 -39.53 -72.31 25.16
N SER A 733 -39.29 -71.58 26.26
CA SER A 733 -39.55 -72.09 27.62
C SER A 733 -41.01 -71.95 28.08
N SER A 734 -41.87 -71.27 27.31
CA SER A 734 -43.32 -71.18 27.55
C SER A 734 -44.16 -72.27 26.84
N ASN A 735 -43.56 -73.19 26.08
CA ASN A 735 -44.28 -74.22 25.30
C ASN A 735 -44.11 -75.67 25.78
N ILE A 736 -43.57 -75.89 26.99
CA ILE A 736 -43.52 -77.22 27.62
C ILE A 736 -44.30 -77.15 28.94
N GLY A 737 -45.62 -77.24 28.83
CA GLY A 737 -46.50 -77.14 30.01
C GLY A 737 -47.99 -77.21 29.72
N SER A 738 -48.43 -78.20 28.94
CA SER A 738 -49.83 -78.70 28.94
C SER A 738 -49.92 -80.02 28.19
#